data_AF-A0A663M360-F1
#
_entry.id   AF-A0A663M360-F1
#
_cell.length_a   1.000
_cell.length_b   1.000
_cell.length_c   1.000
_cell.angle_alpha   90.00
_cell.angle_beta   90.00
_cell.angle_gamma   90.00
#
_symmetry.space_group_name_H-M   'P 1'
#
loop_
_entity.id
_entity.type
_entity.pdbx_description
1 polymer ?
#
loop_
_entity_poly.entity_id
_entity_poly.type
_entity_poly.pdbx_seq_one_letter_code
_entity_poly.pdbx_strand_id
1 'polypeptide(L)'
;SLLQCFLPMQVTAVPELFLTAVKLSHDGTGARYLHVAREDSNNLFSVQFRTTPMDSTGVPHILEHTVLCGSQKYPCRDPFFKMLNRSLSTFMNAFTASDYTLYPFSTQNPKDFQNLLSVYLDAAFFPCLRQLDFWQEGWRLEHENPADPQTPLVFKGVVFNEMKGAFTDNERIFAQHLQNKILPDHTYGVVSGGDPLCIPDLTWEQLKQFHATHYHPSNSRFFTYGNFPLEQHLKQIHEEALIKFERIESHTDIPKQKLWEKPREHSVTCGLDSFAANPSKQTTVSVSYLLTDITDTFETFTLSLLSSLLVDGPNSPFYKALIESGVGTDFSPDVGFNGSTREAYFSVGLQGIAERDIDTVKQIIARTVDEVIAKGFEEDRIEALLHKIEIQLKHQSTSFGLALTSYIASCWNQDGDPVELLKIADKVSRFRQCLKENPTFLQEKVKTYFKDNPHRLTLSMSPEEDYHDKQAKMETEKLQKKVNALSEEEKTQIFEKGLELMALQSKPQDTSCLPALQVSDIEPKIPFTVLETTLAADEIPVQYCPQPTNGVVYFRAVSSLNTLPEELKPYVPLFCNVITKMGCGALDYREQAQKMELKTGGMSVSPHIIPDDSHLDVYELRDLLLFFSPRFEEEEHFRVLVKKTAQELSNGIPDCGHLYASIRASKNLTPSGELQEMFSGMDQVKLMKRIAEMSDIKPILRKLPRIKKYLLNSDNIRCSVNAAPQQITEASKEVEKFIKGIARSKKERKPVRPHVIEVRNYFIYSSPDPTFKPCQMKTHFVLPFPVNYVGECIRTVPYMAADYARWDAEPAGTFEFLHG
;
A
#
# COMPACT_ATOMS: atom_id res chain seq x y z
N SER A 1 -12.08 3.74 -41.41
CA SER A 1 -11.92 4.66 -40.26
C SER A 1 -11.61 3.80 -39.04
N LEU A 2 -10.75 4.24 -38.11
CA LEU A 2 -10.33 3.42 -36.94
C LEU A 2 -11.49 3.00 -36.01
N LEU A 3 -12.63 3.69 -36.08
CA LEU A 3 -13.94 3.28 -35.55
C LEU A 3 -14.57 2.06 -36.28
N GLN A 4 -13.88 1.43 -37.25
CA GLN A 4 -14.34 0.21 -37.95
C GLN A 4 -13.81 -1.09 -37.32
N CYS A 5 -12.92 -1.02 -36.33
CA CYS A 5 -12.35 -2.22 -35.67
C CYS A 5 -12.71 -2.30 -34.18
N PHE A 6 -13.20 -1.20 -33.60
CA PHE A 6 -13.76 -1.15 -32.26
C PHE A 6 -15.16 -0.55 -32.32
N LEU A 7 -16.16 -1.30 -31.89
CA LEU A 7 -17.53 -0.83 -31.78
C LEU A 7 -17.72 -0.06 -30.47
N PRO A 8 -18.10 1.24 -30.52
CA PRO A 8 -18.49 1.98 -29.32
C PRO A 8 -19.81 1.40 -28.78
N MET A 9 -19.79 0.95 -27.53
CA MET A 9 -20.95 0.35 -26.88
C MET A 9 -21.73 1.36 -26.04
N GLN A 10 -21.02 2.26 -25.36
CA GLN A 10 -21.62 3.19 -24.41
C GLN A 10 -20.71 4.40 -24.19
N VAL A 11 -21.32 5.58 -24.08
CA VAL A 11 -20.66 6.82 -23.65
C VAL A 11 -21.43 7.36 -22.45
N THR A 12 -20.74 7.57 -21.34
CA THR A 12 -21.36 7.99 -20.07
C THR A 12 -20.58 9.16 -19.49
N ALA A 13 -21.23 10.30 -19.29
CA ALA A 13 -20.67 11.42 -18.55
C ALA A 13 -20.73 11.11 -17.04
N VAL A 14 -19.65 11.36 -16.32
CA VAL A 14 -19.55 11.22 -14.84
C VAL A 14 -19.01 12.55 -14.28
N PRO A 15 -19.88 13.59 -14.20
CA PRO A 15 -19.46 14.94 -13.87
C PRO A 15 -18.84 15.08 -12.48
N GLU A 16 -19.24 14.25 -11.51
CA GLU A 16 -18.68 14.25 -10.15
C GLU A 16 -17.19 13.88 -10.10
N LEU A 17 -16.68 13.22 -11.14
CA LEU A 17 -15.27 12.86 -11.31
C LEU A 17 -14.59 13.59 -12.49
N PHE A 18 -15.28 14.57 -13.10
CA PHE A 18 -14.81 15.34 -14.26
C PHE A 18 -14.35 14.48 -15.43
N LEU A 19 -15.08 13.40 -15.73
CA LEU A 19 -14.68 12.45 -16.76
C LEU A 19 -15.83 12.00 -17.64
N THR A 20 -15.48 11.48 -18.80
CA THR A 20 -16.39 10.74 -19.69
C THR A 20 -15.86 9.32 -19.89
N ALA A 21 -16.66 8.33 -19.55
CA ALA A 21 -16.35 6.93 -19.76
C ALA A 21 -16.87 6.46 -21.13
N VAL A 22 -16.00 5.85 -21.93
CA VAL A 22 -16.32 5.29 -23.25
C VAL A 22 -16.01 3.79 -23.22
N LYS A 23 -17.04 2.96 -23.35
CA LYS A 23 -16.90 1.50 -23.48
C LYS A 23 -16.84 1.12 -24.94
N LEU A 24 -15.87 0.30 -25.31
CA LEU A 24 -15.74 -0.27 -26.64
C LEU A 24 -15.52 -1.78 -26.58
N SER A 25 -15.79 -2.46 -27.69
CA SER A 25 -15.39 -3.85 -27.92
C SER A 25 -14.62 -3.94 -29.22
N HIS A 26 -13.51 -4.68 -29.24
CA HIS A 26 -12.81 -5.00 -30.48
C HIS A 26 -13.61 -6.01 -31.30
N ASP A 27 -13.74 -5.78 -32.60
CA ASP A 27 -14.65 -6.54 -33.46
C ASP A 27 -14.14 -7.95 -33.74
N GLY A 28 -12.84 -8.08 -34.01
CA GLY A 28 -12.22 -9.36 -34.37
C GLY A 28 -12.05 -10.34 -33.21
N THR A 29 -11.91 -9.83 -31.98
CA THR A 29 -11.55 -10.65 -30.80
C THR A 29 -12.57 -10.59 -29.66
N GLY A 30 -13.46 -9.60 -29.64
CA GLY A 30 -14.35 -9.34 -28.50
C GLY A 30 -13.64 -8.75 -27.27
N ALA A 31 -12.36 -8.35 -27.38
CA ALA A 31 -11.62 -7.73 -26.29
C ALA A 31 -12.33 -6.45 -25.83
N ARG A 32 -12.46 -6.26 -24.51
CA ARG A 32 -13.22 -5.13 -23.94
C ARG A 32 -12.30 -3.97 -23.68
N TYR A 33 -12.85 -2.77 -23.83
CA TYR A 33 -12.12 -1.53 -23.65
C TYR A 33 -12.92 -0.54 -22.80
N LEU A 34 -12.25 0.15 -21.88
CA LEU A 34 -12.77 1.31 -21.17
C LEU A 34 -11.77 2.46 -21.30
N HIS A 35 -12.18 3.52 -21.99
CA HIS A 35 -11.46 4.79 -21.98
C HIS A 35 -12.13 5.74 -20.99
N VAL A 36 -11.32 6.41 -20.17
CA VAL A 36 -11.74 7.45 -19.24
C VAL A 36 -11.12 8.76 -19.68
N ALA A 37 -11.88 9.53 -20.45
CA ALA A 37 -11.45 10.85 -20.93
C ALA A 37 -11.58 11.88 -19.80
N ARG A 38 -10.46 12.51 -19.43
CA ARG A 38 -10.38 13.55 -18.41
C ARG A 38 -9.22 14.48 -18.70
N GLU A 39 -9.38 15.77 -18.41
CA GLU A 39 -8.30 16.76 -18.52
C GLU A 39 -7.25 16.56 -17.42
N ASP A 40 -6.38 15.57 -17.65
CA ASP A 40 -5.25 15.21 -16.79
C ASP A 40 -4.08 14.81 -17.69
N SER A 41 -2.94 15.46 -17.50
CA SER A 41 -1.73 15.20 -18.29
C SER A 41 -1.11 13.84 -17.96
N ASN A 42 -1.35 13.30 -16.76
CA ASN A 42 -0.81 12.01 -16.36
C ASN A 42 -1.66 10.87 -16.91
N ASN A 43 -1.38 10.50 -18.16
CA ASN A 43 -2.14 9.48 -18.87
C ASN A 43 -1.69 8.09 -18.45
N LEU A 44 -2.63 7.16 -18.31
CA LEU A 44 -2.38 5.78 -17.92
C LEU A 44 -2.95 4.81 -18.93
N PHE A 45 -2.21 3.73 -19.18
CA PHE A 45 -2.68 2.51 -19.84
C PHE A 45 -2.63 1.35 -18.86
N SER A 46 -3.57 0.42 -18.97
CA SER A 46 -3.39 -0.93 -18.45
C SER A 46 -4.04 -1.99 -19.33
N VAL A 47 -3.50 -3.20 -19.26
CA VAL A 47 -4.17 -4.41 -19.77
C VAL A 47 -4.30 -5.42 -18.63
N GLN A 48 -5.50 -5.97 -18.47
CA GLN A 48 -5.83 -6.97 -17.46
C GLN A 48 -6.16 -8.30 -18.14
N PHE A 49 -5.64 -9.39 -17.59
CA PHE A 49 -5.99 -10.76 -17.98
C PHE A 49 -6.60 -11.49 -16.80
N ARG A 50 -7.70 -12.21 -17.01
CA ARG A 50 -8.23 -13.13 -16.00
C ARG A 50 -7.34 -14.36 -15.95
N THR A 51 -6.67 -14.60 -14.82
CA THR A 51 -5.66 -15.65 -14.65
C THR A 51 -6.03 -16.51 -13.46
N THR A 52 -6.49 -17.74 -13.71
CA THR A 52 -7.09 -18.60 -12.67
C THR A 52 -6.19 -19.79 -12.35
N PRO A 53 -5.17 -19.65 -11.47
CA PRO A 53 -4.34 -20.77 -11.04
C PRO A 53 -5.19 -21.86 -10.34
N MET A 54 -4.82 -23.12 -10.57
CA MET A 54 -5.47 -24.30 -9.96
C MET A 54 -4.54 -25.05 -8.99
N ASP A 55 -3.35 -24.50 -8.75
CA ASP A 55 -2.36 -24.95 -7.78
C ASP A 55 -1.62 -23.74 -7.18
N SER A 56 -0.82 -23.98 -6.14
CA SER A 56 -0.05 -22.93 -5.45
C SER A 56 1.36 -22.75 -6.03
N THR A 57 1.59 -23.09 -7.29
CA THR A 57 2.93 -22.98 -7.90
C THR A 57 3.36 -21.54 -8.17
N GLY A 58 2.43 -20.58 -8.10
CA GLY A 58 2.72 -19.19 -8.43
C GLY A 58 2.80 -18.92 -9.93
N VAL A 59 2.29 -19.82 -10.78
CA VAL A 59 2.36 -19.68 -12.24
C VAL A 59 1.89 -18.33 -12.80
N PRO A 60 0.81 -17.66 -12.33
CA PRO A 60 0.47 -16.34 -12.85
C PRO A 60 1.51 -15.28 -12.47
N HIS A 61 2.05 -15.34 -11.25
CA HIS A 61 3.05 -14.40 -10.75
C HIS A 61 4.40 -14.56 -11.45
N ILE A 62 4.87 -15.81 -11.60
CA ILE A 62 6.10 -16.10 -12.34
C ILE A 62 5.93 -15.72 -13.82
N LEU A 63 4.75 -15.92 -14.40
CA LEU A 63 4.48 -15.50 -15.76
C LEU A 63 4.53 -13.97 -15.89
N GLU A 64 3.96 -13.24 -14.92
CA GLU A 64 3.99 -11.78 -14.89
C GLU A 64 5.41 -11.22 -14.97
N HIS A 65 6.34 -11.77 -14.19
CA HIS A 65 7.76 -11.45 -14.32
C HIS A 65 8.33 -11.88 -15.69
N THR A 66 8.06 -13.12 -16.12
CA THR A 66 8.73 -13.71 -17.29
C THR A 66 8.30 -13.05 -18.61
N VAL A 67 7.07 -12.54 -18.73
CA VAL A 67 6.66 -11.82 -19.95
C VAL A 67 7.42 -10.50 -20.14
N LEU A 68 7.93 -9.93 -19.06
CA LEU A 68 8.70 -8.68 -19.05
C LEU A 68 10.20 -8.89 -19.35
N CYS A 69 10.66 -10.14 -19.51
CA CYS A 69 12.06 -10.49 -19.80
C CYS A 69 12.43 -10.40 -21.28
N GLY A 70 11.46 -10.30 -22.19
CA GLY A 70 11.72 -10.26 -23.64
C GLY A 70 10.50 -10.65 -24.46
N SER A 71 10.37 -10.07 -25.65
CA SER A 71 9.24 -10.32 -26.54
C SER A 71 9.67 -10.42 -28.01
N GLN A 72 8.77 -10.79 -28.91
CA GLN A 72 9.11 -11.00 -30.33
C GLN A 72 9.68 -9.74 -31.01
N LYS A 73 9.11 -8.56 -30.75
CA LYS A 73 9.56 -7.27 -31.27
C LYS A 73 10.76 -6.73 -30.48
N TYR A 74 10.83 -7.03 -29.18
CA TYR A 74 11.88 -6.57 -28.27
C TYR A 74 12.59 -7.77 -27.62
N PRO A 75 13.40 -8.54 -28.38
CA PRO A 75 13.94 -9.81 -27.91
C PRO A 75 15.15 -9.67 -26.97
N CYS A 76 15.64 -8.46 -26.74
CA CYS A 76 16.71 -8.23 -25.76
C CYS A 76 16.25 -8.66 -24.35
N ARG A 77 17.18 -9.05 -23.48
CA ARG A 77 16.87 -9.38 -22.08
C ARG A 77 16.34 -8.16 -21.33
N ASP A 78 15.36 -8.36 -20.47
CA ASP A 78 14.74 -7.38 -19.56
C ASP A 78 14.32 -6.03 -20.22
N PRO A 79 13.47 -6.03 -21.28
CA PRO A 79 12.91 -4.80 -21.84
C PRO A 79 12.29 -3.88 -20.79
N PHE A 80 11.54 -4.44 -19.82
CA PHE A 80 10.85 -3.66 -18.79
C PHE A 80 11.82 -2.82 -17.94
N PHE A 81 12.82 -3.46 -17.31
CA PHE A 81 13.80 -2.76 -16.49
C PHE A 81 14.63 -1.76 -17.31
N LYS A 82 14.95 -2.09 -18.56
CA LYS A 82 15.65 -1.17 -19.46
C LYS A 82 14.80 0.04 -19.84
N MET A 83 13.49 -0.12 -19.97
CA MET A 83 12.58 0.99 -20.28
C MET A 83 12.47 1.99 -19.12
N LEU A 84 12.68 1.59 -17.87
CA LEU A 84 12.69 2.51 -16.71
C LEU A 84 13.68 3.67 -16.88
N ASN A 85 14.81 3.44 -17.56
CA ASN A 85 15.85 4.45 -17.81
C ASN A 85 15.77 5.09 -19.21
N ARG A 86 14.74 4.77 -19.98
CA ARG A 86 14.53 5.24 -21.37
C ARG A 86 13.22 6.02 -21.52
N SER A 87 12.57 6.29 -20.40
CA SER A 87 11.19 6.75 -20.24
C SER A 87 11.15 7.93 -19.28
N LEU A 88 10.08 8.73 -19.35
CA LEU A 88 9.71 9.73 -18.35
C LEU A 88 8.40 9.31 -17.64
N SER A 89 8.19 8.00 -17.53
CA SER A 89 7.04 7.42 -16.86
C SER A 89 6.90 7.95 -15.44
N THR A 90 5.68 8.30 -15.08
CA THR A 90 5.29 8.58 -13.69
C THR A 90 5.02 7.29 -12.92
N PHE A 91 4.75 6.19 -13.63
CA PHE A 91 4.57 4.86 -13.06
C PHE A 91 4.83 3.78 -14.12
N MET A 92 5.51 2.70 -13.74
CA MET A 92 5.64 1.46 -14.52
C MET A 92 5.68 0.30 -13.55
N ASN A 93 4.74 -0.63 -13.66
CA ASN A 93 4.77 -1.87 -12.88
C ASN A 93 3.90 -2.96 -13.54
N ALA A 94 3.79 -4.08 -12.87
CA ALA A 94 2.78 -5.11 -13.07
C ALA A 94 2.41 -5.74 -11.72
N PHE A 95 1.23 -6.35 -11.65
CA PHE A 95 0.71 -6.93 -10.41
C PHE A 95 -0.09 -8.20 -10.68
N THR A 96 0.12 -9.20 -9.84
CA THR A 96 -0.68 -10.42 -9.81
C THR A 96 -1.60 -10.45 -8.58
N ALA A 97 -2.91 -10.40 -8.82
CA ALA A 97 -3.93 -10.64 -7.79
C ALA A 97 -4.24 -12.14 -7.67
N SER A 98 -5.32 -12.49 -6.95
CA SER A 98 -5.74 -13.90 -6.83
C SER A 98 -6.14 -14.53 -8.17
N ASP A 99 -6.82 -13.76 -9.02
CA ASP A 99 -7.50 -14.27 -10.22
C ASP A 99 -7.37 -13.37 -11.46
N TYR A 100 -6.50 -12.36 -11.40
CA TYR A 100 -6.13 -11.54 -12.54
C TYR A 100 -4.69 -11.05 -12.44
N THR A 101 -4.11 -10.75 -13.60
CA THR A 101 -2.82 -10.05 -13.73
C THR A 101 -3.05 -8.72 -14.44
N LEU A 102 -2.47 -7.63 -13.92
CA LEU A 102 -2.65 -6.26 -14.41
C LEU A 102 -1.29 -5.65 -14.76
N TYR A 103 -1.18 -5.05 -15.95
CA TYR A 103 0.04 -4.40 -16.42
C TYR A 103 -0.20 -2.91 -16.68
N PRO A 104 -0.05 -2.02 -15.67
CA PRO A 104 -0.22 -0.59 -15.83
C PRO A 104 1.10 0.18 -16.02
N PHE A 105 1.03 1.24 -16.83
CA PHE A 105 2.02 2.33 -16.83
C PHE A 105 1.34 3.68 -16.99
N SER A 106 1.97 4.75 -16.52
CA SER A 106 1.55 6.12 -16.78
C SER A 106 2.72 7.04 -17.12
N THR A 107 2.43 8.07 -17.91
CA THR A 107 3.40 9.10 -18.30
C THR A 107 2.69 10.37 -18.73
N GLN A 108 3.39 11.50 -18.59
CA GLN A 108 2.92 12.80 -19.05
C GLN A 108 3.38 13.14 -20.48
N ASN A 109 4.26 12.32 -21.06
CA ASN A 109 4.79 12.55 -22.40
C ASN A 109 4.04 11.68 -23.44
N PRO A 110 3.38 12.27 -24.45
CA PRO A 110 2.62 11.51 -25.45
C PRO A 110 3.45 10.54 -26.30
N LYS A 111 4.72 10.87 -26.56
CA LYS A 111 5.63 10.00 -27.31
C LYS A 111 6.08 8.83 -26.46
N ASP A 112 6.39 9.09 -25.19
CA ASP A 112 6.72 8.08 -24.20
C ASP A 112 5.58 7.08 -24.01
N PHE A 113 4.33 7.57 -23.95
CA PHE A 113 3.15 6.72 -23.83
C PHE A 113 3.07 5.70 -24.97
N GLN A 114 3.33 6.13 -26.21
CA GLN A 114 3.33 5.24 -27.37
C GLN A 114 4.47 4.23 -27.31
N ASN A 115 5.65 4.64 -26.83
CA ASN A 115 6.80 3.77 -26.66
C ASN A 115 6.50 2.66 -25.64
N LEU A 116 6.00 3.04 -24.46
CA LEU A 116 5.61 2.12 -23.39
C LEU A 116 4.46 1.20 -23.82
N LEU A 117 3.45 1.74 -24.52
CA LEU A 117 2.33 0.97 -25.05
C LEU A 117 2.82 -0.17 -25.95
N SER A 118 3.71 0.12 -26.90
CA SER A 118 4.26 -0.92 -27.78
C SER A 118 5.04 -1.99 -27.00
N VAL A 119 5.83 -1.61 -25.98
CA VAL A 119 6.59 -2.56 -25.16
C VAL A 119 5.67 -3.44 -24.33
N TYR A 120 4.69 -2.86 -23.63
CA TYR A 120 3.72 -3.59 -22.82
C TYR A 120 2.83 -4.52 -23.63
N LEU A 121 2.36 -4.09 -24.82
CA LEU A 121 1.57 -4.94 -25.70
C LEU A 121 2.38 -6.14 -26.19
N ASP A 122 3.62 -5.91 -26.64
CA ASP A 122 4.43 -6.99 -27.18
C ASP A 122 4.88 -7.96 -26.08
N ALA A 123 5.21 -7.46 -24.88
CA ALA A 123 5.51 -8.27 -23.71
C ALA A 123 4.32 -9.17 -23.33
N ALA A 124 3.12 -8.59 -23.14
CA ALA A 124 1.96 -9.36 -22.71
C ALA A 124 1.51 -10.39 -23.76
N PHE A 125 1.41 -10.01 -25.03
CA PHE A 125 0.81 -10.86 -26.07
C PHE A 125 1.82 -11.76 -26.81
N PHE A 126 3.08 -11.33 -26.94
CA PHE A 126 4.11 -12.04 -27.71
C PHE A 126 5.43 -12.21 -26.94
N PRO A 127 5.40 -12.68 -25.67
CA PRO A 127 6.62 -12.88 -24.89
C PRO A 127 7.51 -13.97 -25.49
N CYS A 128 8.82 -13.87 -25.27
CA CYS A 128 9.75 -14.93 -25.66
C CYS A 128 9.60 -16.18 -24.78
N LEU A 129 9.27 -16.00 -23.49
CA LEU A 129 9.18 -17.06 -22.48
C LEU A 129 10.40 -18.01 -22.53
N ARG A 130 11.62 -17.48 -22.56
CA ARG A 130 12.84 -18.31 -22.62
C ARG A 130 12.97 -19.11 -21.33
N GLN A 131 13.48 -20.34 -21.45
CA GLN A 131 13.63 -21.22 -20.30
C GLN A 131 14.54 -20.61 -19.21
N LEU A 132 15.61 -19.91 -19.60
CA LEU A 132 16.54 -19.29 -18.66
C LEU A 132 15.98 -18.04 -17.99
N ASP A 133 15.05 -17.31 -18.64
CA ASP A 133 14.33 -16.21 -17.99
C ASP A 133 13.39 -16.76 -16.92
N PHE A 134 12.67 -17.86 -17.21
CA PHE A 134 11.87 -18.59 -16.22
C PHE A 134 12.72 -19.10 -15.03
N TRP A 135 13.95 -19.55 -15.28
CA TRP A 135 14.88 -19.98 -14.24
C TRP A 135 15.36 -18.82 -13.35
N GLN A 136 15.52 -17.63 -13.93
CA GLN A 136 15.87 -16.43 -13.19
C GLN A 136 14.70 -15.96 -12.33
N GLU A 137 13.56 -15.70 -12.96
CA GLU A 137 12.41 -15.06 -12.34
C GLU A 137 11.61 -15.99 -11.44
N GLY A 138 11.40 -17.25 -11.87
CA GLY A 138 10.62 -18.23 -11.13
C GLY A 138 11.45 -18.98 -10.11
N TRP A 139 11.98 -20.13 -10.53
CA TRP A 139 12.86 -20.96 -9.71
C TRP A 139 13.78 -21.83 -10.57
N ARG A 140 14.91 -22.25 -9.98
CA ARG A 140 15.84 -23.22 -10.57
C ARG A 140 16.63 -23.97 -9.50
N LEU A 141 17.26 -25.07 -9.92
CA LEU A 141 18.39 -25.66 -9.21
C LEU A 141 19.67 -25.02 -9.73
N GLU A 142 20.55 -24.58 -8.83
CA GLU A 142 21.84 -24.02 -9.18
C GLU A 142 22.90 -24.50 -8.20
N HIS A 143 24.12 -24.73 -8.69
CA HIS A 143 25.27 -24.99 -7.84
C HIS A 143 25.60 -23.73 -7.00
N GLU A 144 25.96 -23.89 -5.73
CA GLU A 144 26.35 -22.74 -4.87
C GLU A 144 27.40 -21.86 -5.55
N ASN A 145 28.37 -22.50 -6.19
CA ASN A 145 29.23 -21.87 -7.18
C ASN A 145 28.82 -22.37 -8.59
N PRO A 146 28.20 -21.52 -9.43
CA PRO A 146 27.79 -21.91 -10.79
C PRO A 146 28.94 -22.42 -11.67
N ALA A 147 30.20 -22.07 -11.35
CA ALA A 147 31.39 -22.51 -12.06
C ALA A 147 32.01 -23.82 -11.53
N ASP A 148 31.46 -24.42 -10.47
CA ASP A 148 31.96 -25.66 -9.88
C ASP A 148 30.84 -26.70 -9.67
N PRO A 149 30.78 -27.76 -10.51
CA PRO A 149 29.74 -28.77 -10.45
C PRO A 149 29.86 -29.69 -9.21
N GLN A 150 30.94 -29.58 -8.42
CA GLN A 150 31.08 -30.33 -7.17
C GLN A 150 30.39 -29.64 -5.99
N THR A 151 30.02 -28.37 -6.12
CA THR A 151 29.29 -27.67 -5.05
C THR A 151 27.84 -28.14 -4.97
N PRO A 152 27.19 -28.08 -3.80
CA PRO A 152 25.81 -28.52 -3.64
C PRO A 152 24.84 -27.76 -4.56
N LEU A 153 23.78 -28.44 -5.00
CA LEU A 153 22.65 -27.80 -5.67
C LEU A 153 21.70 -27.18 -4.64
N VAL A 154 21.26 -25.95 -4.90
CA VAL A 154 20.32 -25.18 -4.06
C VAL A 154 19.17 -24.61 -4.90
N PHE A 155 18.06 -24.25 -4.26
CA PHE A 155 17.00 -23.47 -4.92
C PHE A 155 17.38 -22.00 -5.04
N LYS A 156 17.13 -21.40 -6.21
CA LYS A 156 17.21 -19.94 -6.45
C LYS A 156 16.06 -19.48 -7.34
N GLY A 157 15.72 -18.20 -7.28
CA GLY A 157 14.69 -17.56 -8.11
C GLY A 157 14.23 -16.22 -7.51
N VAL A 158 13.78 -15.28 -8.34
CA VAL A 158 13.27 -13.97 -7.86
C VAL A 158 11.98 -14.16 -7.07
N VAL A 159 10.92 -14.67 -7.71
CA VAL A 159 9.61 -14.91 -7.11
C VAL A 159 9.69 -15.91 -5.96
N PHE A 160 10.58 -16.92 -6.06
CA PHE A 160 10.82 -17.84 -4.95
C PHE A 160 11.26 -17.12 -3.67
N ASN A 161 12.21 -16.17 -3.76
CA ASN A 161 12.68 -15.41 -2.61
C ASN A 161 11.68 -14.31 -2.19
N GLU A 162 11.00 -13.70 -3.15
CA GLU A 162 9.94 -12.72 -2.89
C GLU A 162 8.83 -13.34 -2.04
N MET A 163 8.33 -14.53 -2.41
CA MET A 163 7.27 -15.19 -1.64
C MET A 163 7.73 -15.69 -0.28
N LYS A 164 9.01 -16.06 -0.11
CA LYS A 164 9.60 -16.30 1.22
C LYS A 164 9.61 -15.02 2.06
N GLY A 165 9.90 -13.87 1.46
CA GLY A 165 9.81 -12.55 2.09
C GLY A 165 8.37 -12.17 2.44
N ALA A 166 7.42 -12.33 1.51
CA ALA A 166 6.02 -12.02 1.71
C ALA A 166 5.39 -12.82 2.86
N PHE A 167 5.71 -14.11 2.97
CA PHE A 167 5.29 -14.95 4.10
C PHE A 167 6.23 -14.89 5.33
N THR A 168 7.11 -13.89 5.39
CA THR A 168 7.71 -13.47 6.67
C THR A 168 6.73 -12.61 7.47
N ASP A 169 5.81 -11.92 6.79
CA ASP A 169 4.70 -11.21 7.42
C ASP A 169 3.59 -12.18 7.83
N ASN A 170 3.38 -12.30 9.15
CA ASN A 170 2.33 -13.13 9.73
C ASN A 170 0.92 -12.65 9.34
N GLU A 171 0.70 -11.34 9.13
CA GLU A 171 -0.60 -10.84 8.68
C GLU A 171 -0.93 -11.36 7.27
N ARG A 172 0.08 -11.43 6.39
CA ARG A 172 -0.04 -12.00 5.04
C ARG A 172 -0.34 -13.49 5.06
N ILE A 173 0.30 -14.26 5.95
CA ILE A 173 -0.02 -15.69 6.16
C ILE A 173 -1.50 -15.86 6.55
N PHE A 174 -1.97 -15.06 7.52
CA PHE A 174 -3.36 -15.11 7.99
C PHE A 174 -4.36 -14.78 6.87
N ALA A 175 -4.15 -13.67 6.17
CA ALA A 175 -4.99 -13.22 5.06
C ALA A 175 -5.08 -14.27 3.93
N GLN A 176 -3.94 -14.86 3.56
CA GLN A 176 -3.90 -15.92 2.55
C GLN A 176 -4.72 -17.15 3.01
N HIS A 177 -4.50 -17.64 4.23
CA HIS A 177 -5.29 -18.77 4.74
C HIS A 177 -6.78 -18.45 4.86
N LEU A 178 -7.13 -17.22 5.24
CA LEU A 178 -8.52 -16.77 5.31
C LEU A 178 -9.20 -16.89 3.95
N GLN A 179 -8.60 -16.33 2.89
CA GLN A 179 -9.11 -16.42 1.53
C GLN A 179 -9.25 -17.88 1.08
N ASN A 180 -8.19 -18.69 1.25
CA ASN A 180 -8.17 -20.07 0.78
C ASN A 180 -9.22 -20.95 1.47
N LYS A 181 -9.51 -20.68 2.75
CA LYS A 181 -10.46 -21.48 3.53
C LYS A 181 -11.90 -21.00 3.37
N ILE A 182 -12.15 -19.70 3.12
CA ILE A 182 -13.52 -19.20 2.90
C ILE A 182 -14.03 -19.43 1.48
N LEU A 183 -13.13 -19.47 0.49
CA LEU A 183 -13.42 -19.72 -0.93
C LEU A 183 -12.69 -20.98 -1.48
N PRO A 184 -12.95 -22.19 -0.95
CA PRO A 184 -12.12 -23.36 -1.20
C PRO A 184 -12.36 -24.08 -2.54
N ASP A 185 -13.43 -23.76 -3.28
CA ASP A 185 -13.91 -24.63 -4.37
C ASP A 185 -13.20 -24.43 -5.72
N HIS A 186 -12.43 -23.35 -5.90
CA HIS A 186 -11.77 -22.99 -7.16
C HIS A 186 -10.45 -22.23 -6.91
N THR A 187 -10.05 -21.35 -7.83
CA THR A 187 -8.79 -20.60 -7.84
C THR A 187 -8.47 -19.81 -6.55
N TYR A 188 -9.48 -19.35 -5.80
CA TYR A 188 -9.24 -18.66 -4.52
C TYR A 188 -8.76 -19.59 -3.40
N GLY A 189 -8.86 -20.92 -3.59
CA GLY A 189 -8.38 -21.94 -2.66
C GLY A 189 -6.86 -22.13 -2.67
N VAL A 190 -6.13 -21.52 -3.61
CA VAL A 190 -4.68 -21.67 -3.81
C VAL A 190 -3.92 -20.36 -3.57
N VAL A 191 -2.59 -20.43 -3.54
CA VAL A 191 -1.72 -19.25 -3.38
C VAL A 191 -1.27 -18.76 -4.75
N SER A 192 -1.93 -17.73 -5.29
CA SER A 192 -1.65 -17.23 -6.65
C SER A 192 -0.25 -16.64 -6.81
N GLY A 193 0.29 -16.01 -5.77
CA GLY A 193 1.68 -15.52 -5.74
C GLY A 193 2.72 -16.64 -5.72
N GLY A 194 2.34 -17.85 -5.30
CA GLY A 194 3.19 -19.01 -5.13
C GLY A 194 3.51 -19.30 -3.67
N ASP A 195 3.19 -20.52 -3.22
CA ASP A 195 3.72 -21.05 -1.97
C ASP A 195 5.18 -21.48 -2.21
N PRO A 196 6.18 -20.99 -1.46
CA PRO A 196 7.58 -21.38 -1.63
C PRO A 196 7.81 -22.90 -1.68
N LEU A 197 7.01 -23.69 -0.96
CA LEU A 197 7.11 -25.15 -1.02
C LEU A 197 6.52 -25.74 -2.29
N CYS A 198 5.64 -25.05 -3.01
CA CYS A 198 5.01 -25.49 -4.25
C CYS A 198 5.62 -24.87 -5.51
N ILE A 199 6.24 -23.69 -5.43
CA ILE A 199 6.91 -23.02 -6.56
C ILE A 199 7.85 -24.00 -7.31
N PRO A 200 8.68 -24.81 -6.64
CA PRO A 200 9.56 -25.77 -7.33
C PRO A 200 8.84 -26.88 -8.12
N ASP A 201 7.52 -26.98 -8.08
CA ASP A 201 6.77 -27.94 -8.90
C ASP A 201 6.39 -27.36 -10.27
N LEU A 202 6.52 -26.04 -10.46
CA LEU A 202 6.24 -25.41 -11.75
C LEU A 202 7.26 -25.81 -12.81
N THR A 203 6.78 -26.23 -13.97
CA THR A 203 7.60 -26.50 -15.16
C THR A 203 7.49 -25.37 -16.18
N TRP A 204 8.53 -25.23 -17.01
CA TRP A 204 8.53 -24.26 -18.11
C TRP A 204 7.38 -24.49 -19.11
N GLU A 205 6.99 -25.74 -19.34
CA GLU A 205 5.85 -26.07 -20.22
C GLU A 205 4.53 -25.63 -19.61
N GLN A 206 4.32 -25.80 -18.30
CA GLN A 206 3.14 -25.29 -17.61
C GLN A 206 3.07 -23.77 -17.66
N LEU A 207 4.20 -23.06 -17.54
CA LEU A 207 4.25 -21.61 -17.70
C LEU A 207 3.76 -21.16 -19.09
N LYS A 208 4.30 -21.77 -20.16
CA LYS A 208 3.90 -21.48 -21.55
C LYS A 208 2.43 -21.82 -21.80
N GLN A 209 1.97 -22.96 -21.28
CA GLN A 209 0.57 -23.37 -21.40
C GLN A 209 -0.36 -22.40 -20.67
N PHE A 210 0.03 -21.94 -19.49
CA PHE A 210 -0.75 -20.96 -18.72
C PHE A 210 -0.85 -19.63 -19.49
N HIS A 211 0.23 -19.17 -20.11
CA HIS A 211 0.21 -17.99 -21.01
C HIS A 211 -0.76 -18.21 -22.17
N ALA A 212 -0.62 -19.30 -22.92
CA ALA A 212 -1.46 -19.60 -24.07
C ALA A 212 -2.97 -19.64 -23.73
N THR A 213 -3.32 -20.15 -22.54
CA THR A 213 -4.71 -20.21 -22.08
C THR A 213 -5.27 -18.84 -21.66
N HIS A 214 -4.48 -17.99 -20.99
CA HIS A 214 -5.00 -16.81 -20.32
C HIS A 214 -4.68 -15.47 -21.02
N TYR A 215 -3.62 -15.38 -21.83
CA TYR A 215 -3.13 -14.12 -22.42
C TYR A 215 -3.70 -13.85 -23.82
N HIS A 216 -4.76 -14.56 -24.20
CA HIS A 216 -5.50 -14.30 -25.44
C HIS A 216 -6.37 -13.03 -25.31
N PRO A 217 -6.47 -12.16 -26.34
CA PRO A 217 -7.24 -10.91 -26.25
C PRO A 217 -8.71 -11.05 -25.87
N SER A 218 -9.39 -12.14 -26.25
CA SER A 218 -10.77 -12.40 -25.83
C SER A 218 -10.95 -12.50 -24.31
N ASN A 219 -9.87 -12.79 -23.58
CA ASN A 219 -9.81 -12.84 -22.11
C ASN A 219 -9.27 -11.53 -21.49
N SER A 220 -9.03 -10.48 -22.29
CA SER A 220 -8.37 -9.25 -21.85
C SER A 220 -9.34 -8.07 -21.70
N ARG A 221 -8.99 -7.15 -20.79
CA ARG A 221 -9.63 -5.83 -20.64
C ARG A 221 -8.56 -4.75 -20.80
N PHE A 222 -8.80 -3.80 -21.69
CA PHE A 222 -7.92 -2.66 -21.93
C PHE A 222 -8.48 -1.40 -21.28
N PHE A 223 -7.64 -0.68 -20.55
CA PHE A 223 -8.02 0.57 -19.91
C PHE A 223 -7.08 1.69 -20.35
N THR A 224 -7.64 2.86 -20.66
CA THR A 224 -6.85 4.10 -20.79
C THR A 224 -7.51 5.24 -20.05
N TYR A 225 -6.70 6.15 -19.54
CA TYR A 225 -7.12 7.32 -18.77
C TYR A 225 -6.30 8.55 -19.17
N GLY A 226 -6.95 9.72 -19.21
CA GLY A 226 -6.30 11.02 -19.32
C GLY A 226 -6.76 11.82 -20.54
N ASN A 227 -5.92 12.76 -20.96
CA ASN A 227 -6.22 13.72 -22.03
C ASN A 227 -5.58 13.40 -23.39
N PHE A 228 -4.86 12.28 -23.53
CA PHE A 228 -4.33 11.85 -24.82
C PHE A 228 -5.45 11.30 -25.73
N PRO A 229 -5.37 11.54 -27.06
CA PRO A 229 -6.42 11.10 -27.97
C PRO A 229 -6.57 9.58 -28.01
N LEU A 230 -7.79 9.10 -27.72
CA LEU A 230 -8.16 7.69 -27.72
C LEU A 230 -7.83 6.99 -29.05
N GLU A 231 -8.01 7.67 -30.18
CA GLU A 231 -7.83 7.11 -31.52
C GLU A 231 -6.42 6.54 -31.73
N GLN A 232 -5.40 7.18 -31.16
CA GLN A 232 -4.02 6.73 -31.26
C GLN A 232 -3.80 5.43 -30.47
N HIS A 233 -4.41 5.32 -29.28
CA HIS A 233 -4.33 4.10 -28.47
C HIS A 233 -5.02 2.93 -29.17
N LEU A 234 -6.25 3.14 -29.67
CA LEU A 234 -6.99 2.10 -30.40
C LEU A 234 -6.23 1.62 -31.63
N LYS A 235 -5.61 2.54 -32.37
CA LYS A 235 -4.79 2.22 -33.54
C LYS A 235 -3.65 1.28 -33.18
N GLN A 236 -2.81 1.65 -32.21
CA GLN A 236 -1.65 0.83 -31.84
C GLN A 236 -2.05 -0.52 -31.27
N ILE A 237 -3.07 -0.57 -30.41
CA ILE A 237 -3.56 -1.82 -29.82
C ILE A 237 -4.06 -2.79 -30.91
N HIS A 238 -4.79 -2.28 -31.90
CA HIS A 238 -5.24 -3.08 -33.03
C HIS A 238 -4.08 -3.56 -33.91
N GLU A 239 -3.26 -2.62 -34.42
CA GLU A 239 -2.23 -2.90 -35.42
C GLU A 239 -1.06 -3.73 -34.87
N GLU A 240 -0.65 -3.49 -33.62
CA GLU A 240 0.52 -4.16 -33.02
C GLU A 240 0.16 -5.50 -32.39
N ALA A 241 -1.07 -5.68 -31.88
CA ALA A 241 -1.49 -6.89 -31.17
C ALA A 241 -2.78 -7.53 -31.73
N LEU A 242 -3.93 -6.87 -31.61
CA LEU A 242 -5.23 -7.56 -31.72
C LEU A 242 -5.56 -8.11 -33.11
N ILE A 243 -5.01 -7.53 -34.19
CA ILE A 243 -5.23 -7.99 -35.56
C ILE A 243 -4.67 -9.42 -35.82
N LYS A 244 -3.76 -9.89 -34.96
CA LYS A 244 -3.11 -11.20 -35.08
C LYS A 244 -3.93 -12.36 -34.48
N PHE A 245 -5.11 -12.07 -33.92
CA PHE A 245 -5.94 -13.03 -33.21
C PHE A 245 -7.36 -13.09 -33.77
N GLU A 246 -7.96 -14.27 -33.67
CA GLU A 246 -9.39 -14.48 -33.89
C GLU A 246 -10.10 -14.62 -32.55
N ARG A 247 -11.40 -14.34 -32.49
CA ARG A 247 -12.17 -14.50 -31.26
C ARG A 247 -12.22 -15.96 -30.81
N ILE A 248 -12.00 -16.19 -29.51
CA ILE A 248 -12.21 -17.49 -28.86
C ILE A 248 -13.20 -17.35 -27.70
N GLU A 249 -13.75 -18.47 -27.25
CA GLU A 249 -14.36 -18.57 -25.92
C GLU A 249 -13.27 -18.93 -24.92
N SER A 250 -12.92 -17.99 -24.03
CA SER A 250 -11.93 -18.23 -22.99
C SER A 250 -12.55 -19.04 -21.86
N HIS A 251 -12.08 -20.27 -21.66
CA HIS A 251 -12.49 -21.13 -20.53
C HIS A 251 -11.80 -20.74 -19.21
N THR A 252 -11.88 -19.47 -18.82
CA THR A 252 -11.21 -18.87 -17.65
C THR A 252 -12.21 -18.35 -16.61
N ASP A 253 -13.50 -18.65 -16.78
CA ASP A 253 -14.56 -18.21 -15.88
C ASP A 253 -14.37 -18.81 -14.49
N ILE A 254 -14.61 -17.99 -13.47
CA ILE A 254 -14.57 -18.44 -12.07
C ILE A 254 -16.00 -18.76 -11.65
N PRO A 255 -16.33 -20.00 -11.28
CA PRO A 255 -17.68 -20.34 -10.83
C PRO A 255 -18.01 -19.64 -9.50
N LYS A 256 -19.31 -19.48 -9.21
CA LYS A 256 -19.76 -19.00 -7.90
C LYS A 256 -19.40 -20.00 -6.80
N GLN A 257 -18.90 -19.51 -5.67
CA GLN A 257 -18.70 -20.34 -4.48
C GLN A 257 -20.04 -20.93 -4.00
N LYS A 258 -20.07 -22.25 -3.77
CA LYS A 258 -21.25 -22.89 -3.18
C LYS A 258 -21.35 -22.53 -1.71
N LEU A 259 -22.53 -22.05 -1.29
CA LEU A 259 -22.80 -21.73 0.11
C LEU A 259 -22.71 -22.98 0.99
N TRP A 260 -22.05 -22.85 2.14
CA TRP A 260 -21.99 -23.93 3.13
C TRP A 260 -23.33 -24.08 3.86
N GLU A 261 -23.65 -25.31 4.27
CA GLU A 261 -24.83 -25.59 5.11
C GLU A 261 -24.58 -25.31 6.59
N LYS A 262 -23.31 -25.26 7.01
CA LYS A 262 -22.89 -25.01 8.40
C LYS A 262 -21.58 -24.23 8.45
N PRO A 263 -21.36 -23.43 9.51
CA PRO A 263 -20.09 -22.77 9.76
C PRO A 263 -18.92 -23.76 9.85
N ARG A 264 -17.73 -23.29 9.51
CA ARG A 264 -16.47 -24.06 9.61
C ARG A 264 -15.49 -23.35 10.53
N GLU A 265 -14.59 -24.12 11.14
CA GLU A 265 -13.51 -23.61 11.97
C GLU A 265 -12.18 -24.26 11.54
N HIS A 266 -11.12 -23.47 11.47
CA HIS A 266 -9.78 -23.94 11.12
C HIS A 266 -8.74 -23.28 12.02
N SER A 267 -7.68 -24.02 12.32
CA SER A 267 -6.50 -23.53 13.03
C SER A 267 -5.26 -23.66 12.13
N VAL A 268 -4.45 -22.61 12.08
CA VAL A 268 -3.17 -22.56 11.36
C VAL A 268 -2.06 -22.03 12.27
N THR A 269 -0.82 -22.03 11.78
CA THR A 269 0.35 -21.61 12.55
C THR A 269 1.17 -20.56 11.83
N CYS A 270 1.94 -19.77 12.57
CA CYS A 270 2.81 -18.72 12.04
C CYS A 270 4.13 -18.63 12.81
N GLY A 271 5.04 -17.76 12.34
CA GLY A 271 6.28 -17.48 13.05
C GLY A 271 6.05 -16.68 14.33
N LEU A 272 6.94 -16.84 15.31
CA LEU A 272 6.90 -16.08 16.56
C LEU A 272 7.30 -14.61 16.33
N ASP A 273 6.48 -13.68 16.81
CA ASP A 273 6.83 -12.26 16.77
C ASP A 273 7.77 -11.91 17.95
N SER A 274 9.03 -11.65 17.61
CA SER A 274 10.07 -11.23 18.56
C SER A 274 9.79 -9.86 19.21
N PHE A 275 8.92 -9.06 18.61
CA PHE A 275 8.53 -7.73 19.08
C PHE A 275 7.11 -7.67 19.65
N ALA A 276 6.41 -8.80 19.78
CA ALA A 276 5.11 -8.86 20.44
C ALA A 276 5.17 -8.30 21.87
N ALA A 277 4.28 -7.36 22.19
CA ALA A 277 4.21 -6.70 23.49
C ALA A 277 3.84 -7.66 24.65
N ASN A 278 3.27 -8.82 24.36
CA ASN A 278 3.12 -9.87 25.36
C ASN A 278 3.42 -11.23 24.72
N PRO A 279 4.56 -11.86 25.06
CA PRO A 279 4.94 -13.14 24.46
C PRO A 279 3.90 -14.26 24.63
N SER A 280 3.08 -14.21 25.68
CA SER A 280 1.99 -15.18 25.94
C SER A 280 0.68 -14.86 25.22
N LYS A 281 0.61 -13.75 24.48
CA LYS A 281 -0.57 -13.29 23.75
C LYS A 281 -0.21 -12.92 22.32
N GLN A 282 -0.16 -13.92 21.46
CA GLN A 282 0.19 -13.76 20.04
C GLN A 282 -0.77 -14.52 19.12
N THR A 283 -1.83 -15.10 19.66
CA THR A 283 -2.85 -15.73 18.84
C THR A 283 -3.67 -14.67 18.13
N THR A 284 -4.04 -14.96 16.89
CA THR A 284 -4.99 -14.19 16.08
C THR A 284 -6.23 -15.03 15.84
N VAL A 285 -7.41 -14.42 15.93
CA VAL A 285 -8.68 -15.08 15.57
C VAL A 285 -9.56 -14.11 14.79
N SER A 286 -10.19 -14.60 13.72
CA SER A 286 -11.23 -13.88 13.01
C SER A 286 -12.46 -14.75 12.76
N VAL A 287 -13.60 -14.08 12.59
CA VAL A 287 -14.85 -14.66 12.09
C VAL A 287 -15.19 -13.94 10.79
N SER A 288 -15.23 -14.70 9.70
CA SER A 288 -15.45 -14.21 8.35
C SER A 288 -16.76 -14.74 7.77
N TYR A 289 -17.43 -13.92 6.95
CA TYR A 289 -18.72 -14.20 6.34
C TYR A 289 -18.65 -13.97 4.85
N LEU A 290 -19.04 -14.97 4.05
CA LEU A 290 -19.17 -14.79 2.61
C LEU A 290 -20.36 -13.87 2.32
N LEU A 291 -20.18 -12.91 1.41
CA LEU A 291 -21.18 -11.88 1.09
C LEU A 291 -21.77 -12.13 -0.31
N THR A 292 -21.85 -11.08 -1.12
CA THR A 292 -22.46 -11.09 -2.45
C THR A 292 -21.41 -11.17 -3.56
N ASP A 293 -21.85 -11.53 -4.76
CA ASP A 293 -21.07 -11.39 -5.99
C ASP A 293 -20.84 -9.89 -6.27
N ILE A 294 -19.58 -9.48 -6.45
CA ILE A 294 -19.19 -8.07 -6.60
C ILE A 294 -19.71 -7.42 -7.88
N THR A 295 -20.26 -8.21 -8.80
CA THR A 295 -20.96 -7.72 -10.00
C THR A 295 -22.29 -7.06 -9.68
N ASP A 296 -22.91 -7.32 -8.51
CA ASP A 296 -23.99 -6.49 -7.96
C ASP A 296 -23.38 -5.26 -7.29
N THR A 297 -23.17 -4.21 -8.09
CA THR A 297 -22.42 -3.02 -7.69
C THR A 297 -23.11 -2.21 -6.60
N PHE A 298 -24.44 -2.21 -6.52
CA PHE A 298 -25.17 -1.48 -5.48
C PHE A 298 -25.21 -2.24 -4.16
N GLU A 299 -25.43 -3.56 -4.21
CA GLU A 299 -25.36 -4.39 -3.01
C GLU A 299 -23.93 -4.38 -2.44
N THR A 300 -22.91 -4.47 -3.30
CA THR A 300 -21.50 -4.35 -2.93
C THR A 300 -21.19 -3.01 -2.27
N PHE A 301 -21.65 -1.90 -2.85
CA PHE A 301 -21.53 -0.57 -2.24
C PHE A 301 -22.20 -0.54 -0.85
N THR A 302 -23.42 -1.04 -0.75
CA THR A 302 -24.17 -1.11 0.52
C THR A 302 -23.41 -1.89 1.59
N LEU A 303 -22.86 -3.06 1.25
CA LEU A 303 -22.13 -3.92 2.18
C LEU A 303 -20.75 -3.35 2.54
N SER A 304 -20.09 -2.64 1.63
CA SER A 304 -18.86 -1.90 1.92
C SER A 304 -19.12 -0.79 2.96
N LEU A 305 -20.17 0.03 2.76
CA LEU A 305 -20.57 1.07 3.72
C LEU A 305 -20.97 0.47 5.07
N LEU A 306 -21.76 -0.61 5.05
CA LEU A 306 -22.17 -1.32 6.26
C LEU A 306 -20.95 -1.84 7.04
N SER A 307 -19.97 -2.39 6.34
CA SER A 307 -18.74 -2.90 6.95
C SER A 307 -17.96 -1.78 7.63
N SER A 308 -17.79 -0.62 6.97
CA SER A 308 -17.20 0.57 7.60
C SER A 308 -18.00 1.01 8.85
N LEU A 309 -19.33 1.04 8.81
CA LEU A 309 -20.13 1.36 10.00
C LEU A 309 -19.90 0.38 11.16
N LEU A 310 -19.61 -0.89 10.85
CA LEU A 310 -19.37 -1.95 11.82
C LEU A 310 -17.98 -1.90 12.47
N VAL A 311 -16.93 -1.45 11.74
CA VAL A 311 -15.53 -1.52 12.22
C VAL A 311 -14.78 -0.17 12.31
N ASP A 312 -15.12 0.83 11.48
CA ASP A 312 -14.32 2.07 11.38
C ASP A 312 -14.47 2.98 12.61
N GLY A 313 -13.34 3.22 13.28
CA GLY A 313 -13.20 4.19 14.35
C GLY A 313 -13.80 3.78 15.71
N PRO A 314 -13.54 4.57 16.77
CA PRO A 314 -13.92 4.23 18.15
C PRO A 314 -15.44 4.22 18.41
N ASN A 315 -16.23 4.72 17.47
CA ASN A 315 -17.69 4.70 17.57
C ASN A 315 -18.32 3.44 16.98
N SER A 316 -17.55 2.63 16.25
CA SER A 316 -18.05 1.42 15.62
C SER A 316 -18.36 0.33 16.65
N PRO A 317 -19.40 -0.50 16.42
CA PRO A 317 -19.82 -1.51 17.37
C PRO A 317 -18.72 -2.55 17.64
N PHE A 318 -17.97 -2.99 16.62
CA PHE A 318 -16.88 -3.94 16.83
C PHE A 318 -15.66 -3.31 17.49
N TYR A 319 -15.32 -2.05 17.21
CA TYR A 319 -14.22 -1.39 17.93
C TYR A 319 -14.52 -1.32 19.43
N LYS A 320 -15.71 -0.84 19.80
CA LYS A 320 -16.15 -0.76 21.21
C LYS A 320 -16.17 -2.13 21.89
N ALA A 321 -16.63 -3.16 21.17
CA ALA A 321 -16.80 -4.48 21.76
C ALA A 321 -15.51 -5.28 21.83
N LEU A 322 -14.60 -5.14 20.85
CA LEU A 322 -13.38 -5.94 20.72
C LEU A 322 -12.15 -5.18 21.18
N ILE A 323 -11.87 -4.01 20.60
CA ILE A 323 -10.63 -3.26 20.86
C ILE A 323 -10.62 -2.71 22.29
N GLU A 324 -11.71 -2.05 22.69
CA GLU A 324 -11.81 -1.46 24.03
C GLU A 324 -12.03 -2.51 25.14
N SER A 325 -12.32 -3.76 24.81
CA SER A 325 -12.38 -4.85 25.79
C SER A 325 -11.01 -5.18 26.41
N GLY A 326 -9.92 -4.82 25.72
CA GLY A 326 -8.55 -5.14 26.14
C GLY A 326 -8.17 -6.62 26.02
N VAL A 327 -9.00 -7.45 25.37
CA VAL A 327 -8.73 -8.88 25.13
C VAL A 327 -7.49 -9.06 24.22
N GLY A 328 -7.45 -8.30 23.12
CA GLY A 328 -6.36 -8.27 22.13
C GLY A 328 -5.65 -6.91 22.04
N THR A 329 -4.76 -6.77 21.06
CA THR A 329 -3.97 -5.55 20.81
C THR A 329 -4.53 -4.70 19.68
N ASP A 330 -4.98 -5.31 18.59
CA ASP A 330 -5.66 -4.68 17.46
C ASP A 330 -6.61 -5.68 16.76
N PHE A 331 -7.29 -5.23 15.71
CA PHE A 331 -8.09 -6.11 14.85
C PHE A 331 -7.23 -7.18 14.16
N SER A 332 -7.85 -8.30 13.80
CA SER A 332 -7.21 -9.29 12.92
C SER A 332 -6.97 -8.70 11.52
N PRO A 333 -6.01 -9.26 10.74
CA PRO A 333 -5.81 -8.89 9.33
C PRO A 333 -7.09 -9.02 8.52
N ASP A 334 -7.21 -8.23 7.45
CA ASP A 334 -8.39 -8.14 6.56
C ASP A 334 -9.71 -7.79 7.27
N VAL A 335 -9.66 -7.07 8.39
CA VAL A 335 -10.88 -6.58 9.06
C VAL A 335 -11.69 -5.68 8.13
N GLY A 336 -13.02 -5.87 8.12
CA GLY A 336 -13.95 -5.11 7.28
C GLY A 336 -14.32 -5.83 5.99
N PHE A 337 -14.59 -5.04 4.95
CA PHE A 337 -15.05 -5.54 3.65
C PHE A 337 -13.88 -5.87 2.74
N ASN A 338 -13.87 -7.08 2.18
CA ASN A 338 -12.96 -7.46 1.11
C ASN A 338 -13.76 -7.77 -0.17
N GLY A 339 -13.49 -7.02 -1.24
CA GLY A 339 -14.10 -7.19 -2.55
C GLY A 339 -13.10 -7.52 -3.65
N SER A 340 -11.93 -8.08 -3.30
CA SER A 340 -10.91 -8.42 -4.30
C SER A 340 -11.23 -9.72 -5.06
N THR A 341 -12.12 -10.55 -4.52
CA THR A 341 -12.60 -11.83 -5.08
C THR A 341 -14.00 -11.71 -5.68
N ARG A 342 -14.43 -12.68 -6.49
CA ARG A 342 -15.76 -12.71 -7.13
C ARG A 342 -16.89 -12.53 -6.13
N GLU A 343 -17.00 -13.41 -5.14
CA GLU A 343 -17.82 -13.15 -3.98
C GLU A 343 -16.99 -12.37 -2.96
N ALA A 344 -17.50 -11.23 -2.52
CA ALA A 344 -16.91 -10.48 -1.42
C ALA A 344 -17.04 -11.26 -0.11
N TYR A 345 -16.27 -10.86 0.90
CA TYR A 345 -16.45 -11.33 2.27
C TYR A 345 -16.23 -10.20 3.27
N PHE A 346 -16.77 -10.37 4.47
CA PHE A 346 -16.45 -9.53 5.62
C PHE A 346 -15.66 -10.34 6.63
N SER A 347 -14.64 -9.74 7.27
CA SER A 347 -13.98 -10.35 8.43
C SER A 347 -13.94 -9.42 9.63
N VAL A 348 -14.00 -9.99 10.83
CA VAL A 348 -13.75 -9.26 12.08
C VAL A 348 -13.14 -10.18 13.12
N GLY A 349 -12.20 -9.67 13.90
CA GLY A 349 -11.43 -10.47 14.83
C GLY A 349 -10.45 -9.65 15.64
N LEU A 350 -9.57 -10.32 16.38
CA LEU A 350 -8.50 -9.70 17.15
C LEU A 350 -7.19 -10.44 16.93
N GLN A 351 -6.09 -9.69 16.95
CA GLN A 351 -4.74 -10.21 17.11
C GLN A 351 -4.19 -9.88 18.51
N GLY A 352 -3.09 -10.54 18.89
CA GLY A 352 -2.47 -10.35 20.20
C GLY A 352 -3.34 -10.83 21.37
N ILE A 353 -4.10 -11.92 21.18
CA ILE A 353 -4.93 -12.54 22.21
C ILE A 353 -4.22 -13.74 22.85
N ALA A 354 -4.66 -14.14 24.05
CA ALA A 354 -4.29 -15.44 24.59
C ALA A 354 -5.15 -16.53 23.92
N GLU A 355 -4.59 -17.71 23.70
CA GLU A 355 -5.32 -18.82 23.07
C GLU A 355 -6.62 -19.19 23.80
N ARG A 356 -6.62 -19.14 25.14
CA ARG A 356 -7.81 -19.37 25.98
C ARG A 356 -8.93 -18.35 25.77
N ASP A 357 -8.64 -17.19 25.19
CA ASP A 357 -9.60 -16.10 24.99
C ASP A 357 -10.32 -16.21 23.61
N ILE A 358 -10.00 -17.19 22.76
CA ILE A 358 -10.62 -17.41 21.44
C ILE A 358 -12.15 -17.45 21.52
N ASP A 359 -12.70 -18.29 22.40
CA ASP A 359 -14.16 -18.43 22.53
C ASP A 359 -14.82 -17.15 23.07
N THR A 360 -14.09 -16.37 23.89
CA THR A 360 -14.55 -15.06 24.35
C THR A 360 -14.71 -14.11 23.18
N VAL A 361 -13.74 -14.06 22.26
CA VAL A 361 -13.82 -13.22 21.05
C VAL A 361 -15.00 -13.63 20.17
N LYS A 362 -15.20 -14.93 19.94
CA LYS A 362 -16.35 -15.46 19.17
C LYS A 362 -17.69 -15.03 19.77
N GLN A 363 -17.81 -15.12 21.11
CA GLN A 363 -19.02 -14.70 21.82
C GLN A 363 -19.25 -13.19 21.74
N ILE A 364 -18.19 -12.38 21.85
CA ILE A 364 -18.29 -10.92 21.69
C ILE A 364 -18.81 -10.61 20.29
N ILE A 365 -18.24 -11.22 19.23
CA ILE A 365 -18.67 -10.98 17.84
C ILE A 365 -20.17 -11.32 17.66
N ALA A 366 -20.59 -12.49 18.11
CA ALA A 366 -21.98 -12.93 17.98
C ALA A 366 -22.94 -11.99 18.72
N ARG A 367 -22.60 -11.58 19.95
CA ARG A 367 -23.40 -10.62 20.73
C ARG A 367 -23.47 -9.26 20.04
N THR A 368 -22.35 -8.77 19.52
CA THR A 368 -22.31 -7.47 18.83
C THR A 368 -23.20 -7.47 17.59
N VAL A 369 -23.23 -8.56 16.81
CA VAL A 369 -24.17 -8.71 15.68
C VAL A 369 -25.62 -8.61 16.17
N ASP A 370 -25.98 -9.30 17.25
CA ASP A 370 -27.33 -9.26 17.83
C ASP A 370 -27.71 -7.86 18.31
N GLU A 371 -26.78 -7.14 18.94
CA GLU A 371 -26.99 -5.76 19.38
C GLU A 371 -27.18 -4.80 18.21
N VAL A 372 -26.42 -4.94 17.13
CA VAL A 372 -26.56 -4.10 15.93
C VAL A 372 -27.91 -4.34 15.25
N ILE A 373 -28.38 -5.60 15.18
CA ILE A 373 -29.72 -5.90 14.65
C ILE A 373 -30.81 -5.21 15.49
N ALA A 374 -30.67 -5.26 16.82
CA ALA A 374 -31.66 -4.69 17.73
C ALA A 374 -31.67 -3.15 17.74
N LYS A 375 -30.50 -2.51 17.66
CA LYS A 375 -30.35 -1.06 17.89
C LYS A 375 -30.13 -0.25 16.61
N GLY A 376 -29.62 -0.86 15.54
CA GLY A 376 -29.24 -0.16 14.31
C GLY A 376 -27.97 0.69 14.48
N PHE A 377 -27.89 1.76 13.69
CA PHE A 377 -26.77 2.69 13.66
C PHE A 377 -27.26 4.11 13.90
N GLU A 378 -26.46 4.92 14.58
CA GLU A 378 -26.74 6.34 14.76
C GLU A 378 -26.71 7.08 13.41
N GLU A 379 -27.68 7.96 13.18
CA GLU A 379 -27.85 8.69 11.91
C GLU A 379 -26.63 9.57 11.60
N ASP A 380 -26.05 10.19 12.62
CA ASP A 380 -24.86 11.04 12.48
C ASP A 380 -23.64 10.27 11.97
N ARG A 381 -23.49 8.99 12.34
CA ARG A 381 -22.43 8.10 11.82
C ARG A 381 -22.64 7.76 10.35
N ILE A 382 -23.88 7.56 9.94
CA ILE A 382 -24.21 7.33 8.52
C ILE A 382 -23.84 8.58 7.72
N GLU A 383 -24.23 9.77 8.19
CA GLU A 383 -23.87 11.04 7.54
C GLU A 383 -22.35 11.27 7.49
N ALA A 384 -21.63 10.94 8.57
CA ALA A 384 -20.18 11.06 8.62
C ALA A 384 -19.50 10.16 7.56
N LEU A 385 -19.97 8.93 7.40
CA LEU A 385 -19.45 8.02 6.38
C LEU A 385 -19.76 8.49 4.94
N LEU A 386 -20.97 8.99 4.70
CA LEU A 386 -21.33 9.54 3.39
C LEU A 386 -20.51 10.80 3.04
N HIS A 387 -20.25 11.65 4.03
CA HIS A 387 -19.35 12.79 3.88
C HIS A 387 -17.89 12.37 3.61
N LYS A 388 -17.40 11.32 4.28
CA LYS A 388 -16.07 10.74 4.02
C LYS A 388 -15.93 10.28 2.57
N ILE A 389 -16.95 9.60 2.02
CA ILE A 389 -16.99 9.21 0.61
C ILE A 389 -17.00 10.44 -0.30
N GLU A 390 -17.78 11.47 0.01
CA GLU A 390 -17.80 12.72 -0.76
C GLU A 390 -16.41 13.37 -0.83
N ILE A 391 -15.66 13.40 0.28
CA ILE A 391 -14.29 13.94 0.29
C ILE A 391 -13.35 13.08 -0.57
N GLN A 392 -13.44 11.76 -0.47
CA GLN A 392 -12.63 10.85 -1.27
C GLN A 392 -12.86 11.06 -2.78
N LEU A 393 -14.11 11.30 -3.20
CA LEU A 393 -14.45 11.65 -4.58
C LEU A 393 -13.86 12.98 -5.02
N LYS A 394 -13.87 13.98 -4.13
CA LYS A 394 -13.39 15.32 -4.46
C LYS A 394 -11.87 15.42 -4.47
N HIS A 395 -11.18 14.64 -3.65
CA HIS A 395 -9.73 14.66 -3.56
C HIS A 395 -9.05 14.42 -4.91
N GLN A 396 -8.16 15.33 -5.30
CA GLN A 396 -7.35 15.21 -6.51
C GLN A 396 -6.03 14.49 -6.19
N SER A 397 -5.88 13.26 -6.68
CA SER A 397 -4.62 12.50 -6.62
C SER A 397 -3.84 12.64 -7.93
N THR A 398 -2.50 12.62 -7.85
CA THR A 398 -1.61 12.62 -9.02
C THR A 398 -1.60 11.29 -9.78
N SER A 399 -2.11 10.21 -9.18
CA SER A 399 -2.16 8.86 -9.75
C SER A 399 -3.61 8.36 -9.94
N PHE A 400 -4.53 9.27 -10.24
CA PHE A 400 -5.96 8.98 -10.33
C PHE A 400 -6.30 7.85 -11.33
N GLY A 401 -5.65 7.82 -12.49
CA GLY A 401 -5.80 6.73 -13.46
C GLY A 401 -5.42 5.35 -12.91
N LEU A 402 -4.36 5.27 -12.09
CA LEU A 402 -3.90 4.04 -11.47
C LEU A 402 -4.89 3.56 -10.41
N ALA A 403 -5.33 4.48 -9.55
CA ALA A 403 -6.34 4.20 -8.54
C ALA A 403 -7.65 3.69 -9.18
N LEU A 404 -8.08 4.29 -10.29
CA LEU A 404 -9.28 3.87 -11.01
C LEU A 404 -9.16 2.47 -11.61
N THR A 405 -8.08 2.17 -12.35
CA THR A 405 -7.92 0.84 -12.96
C THR A 405 -7.86 -0.25 -11.91
N SER A 406 -7.20 0.00 -10.77
CA SER A 406 -7.16 -0.95 -9.64
C SER A 406 -8.53 -1.10 -8.97
N TYR A 407 -9.28 -0.01 -8.80
CA TYR A 407 -10.61 -0.03 -8.18
C TYR A 407 -11.63 -0.86 -8.97
N ILE A 408 -11.60 -0.80 -10.31
CA ILE A 408 -12.57 -1.51 -11.15
C ILE A 408 -12.15 -2.95 -11.49
N ALA A 409 -10.88 -3.32 -11.28
CA ALA A 409 -10.26 -4.53 -11.82
C ALA A 409 -11.02 -5.82 -11.47
N SER A 410 -11.30 -6.05 -10.17
CA SER A 410 -11.97 -7.27 -9.70
C SER A 410 -13.40 -7.38 -10.26
N CYS A 411 -14.18 -6.29 -10.23
CA CYS A 411 -15.55 -6.30 -10.77
C CYS A 411 -15.54 -6.57 -12.27
N TRP A 412 -14.64 -5.92 -13.01
CA TRP A 412 -14.53 -6.09 -14.45
C TRP A 412 -14.01 -7.49 -14.83
N ASN A 413 -13.19 -8.11 -13.97
CA ASN A 413 -12.69 -9.47 -14.15
C ASN A 413 -13.83 -10.48 -14.29
N GLN A 414 -14.87 -10.30 -13.46
CA GLN A 414 -16.08 -11.13 -13.38
C GLN A 414 -17.20 -10.65 -14.31
N ASP A 415 -16.85 -9.88 -15.34
CA ASP A 415 -17.79 -9.36 -16.35
C ASP A 415 -18.79 -8.33 -15.83
N GLY A 416 -18.57 -7.78 -14.63
CA GLY A 416 -19.30 -6.64 -14.11
C GLY A 416 -19.08 -5.36 -14.93
N ASP A 417 -20.00 -4.40 -14.79
CA ASP A 417 -19.90 -3.12 -15.50
C ASP A 417 -19.02 -2.12 -14.71
N PRO A 418 -17.79 -1.82 -15.17
CA PRO A 418 -16.92 -0.90 -14.46
C PRO A 418 -17.46 0.55 -14.45
N VAL A 419 -18.31 0.92 -15.42
CA VAL A 419 -18.89 2.27 -15.47
C VAL A 419 -19.90 2.49 -14.36
N GLU A 420 -20.62 1.43 -13.96
CA GLU A 420 -21.52 1.51 -12.83
C GLU A 420 -20.75 1.81 -11.54
N LEU A 421 -19.52 1.34 -11.36
CA LEU A 421 -18.70 1.70 -10.19
C LEU A 421 -18.36 3.19 -10.12
N LEU A 422 -18.14 3.85 -11.28
CA LEU A 422 -17.80 5.28 -11.36
C LEU A 422 -18.95 6.21 -10.96
N LYS A 423 -20.20 5.77 -11.13
CA LYS A 423 -21.42 6.54 -10.77
C LYS A 423 -21.66 6.53 -9.27
N ILE A 424 -20.79 7.17 -8.50
CA ILE A 424 -20.82 7.09 -7.04
C ILE A 424 -21.95 7.98 -6.48
N ALA A 425 -22.21 9.14 -7.11
CA ALA A 425 -23.32 10.01 -6.72
C ALA A 425 -24.69 9.31 -6.82
N ASP A 426 -24.90 8.52 -7.87
CA ASP A 426 -26.12 7.72 -8.06
C ASP A 426 -26.29 6.67 -6.96
N LYS A 427 -25.20 5.97 -6.59
CA LYS A 427 -25.23 4.98 -5.51
C LYS A 427 -25.50 5.62 -4.15
N VAL A 428 -24.88 6.76 -3.86
CA VAL A 428 -25.14 7.53 -2.63
C VAL A 428 -26.60 7.95 -2.58
N SER A 429 -27.15 8.47 -3.68
CA SER A 429 -28.55 8.89 -3.76
C SER A 429 -29.51 7.72 -3.54
N ARG A 430 -29.26 6.58 -4.20
CA ARG A 430 -30.05 5.36 -4.03
C ARG A 430 -29.93 4.81 -2.60
N PHE A 431 -28.74 4.82 -1.99
CA PHE A 431 -28.53 4.39 -0.62
C PHE A 431 -29.32 5.25 0.37
N ARG A 432 -29.29 6.58 0.22
CA ARG A 432 -30.12 7.51 1.02
C ARG A 432 -31.62 7.24 0.84
N GLN A 433 -32.07 6.94 -0.38
CA GLN A 433 -33.45 6.59 -0.65
C GLN A 433 -33.85 5.29 0.08
N CYS A 434 -33.01 4.25 0.03
CA CYS A 434 -33.27 2.99 0.75
C CYS A 434 -33.39 3.20 2.27
N LEU A 435 -32.54 4.03 2.88
CA LEU A 435 -32.64 4.38 4.30
C LEU A 435 -33.93 5.12 4.64
N LYS A 436 -34.38 6.01 3.75
CA LYS A 436 -35.61 6.79 3.95
C LYS A 436 -36.88 5.93 3.81
N GLU A 437 -36.88 5.01 2.85
CA GLU A 437 -38.02 4.13 2.57
C GLU A 437 -38.13 2.97 3.57
N ASN A 438 -36.99 2.48 4.07
CA ASN A 438 -36.93 1.42 5.07
C ASN A 438 -35.96 1.79 6.21
N PRO A 439 -36.49 2.24 7.37
CA PRO A 439 -35.67 2.57 8.55
C PRO A 439 -34.85 1.39 9.10
N THR A 440 -35.28 0.15 8.86
CA THR A 440 -34.56 -1.07 9.29
C THR A 440 -33.66 -1.67 8.21
N PHE A 441 -33.45 -0.97 7.09
CA PHE A 441 -32.69 -1.46 5.94
C PHE A 441 -31.32 -2.05 6.32
N LEU A 442 -30.51 -1.32 7.10
CA LEU A 442 -29.18 -1.80 7.49
C LEU A 442 -29.25 -2.96 8.49
N GLN A 443 -30.24 -2.97 9.38
CA GLN A 443 -30.42 -4.07 10.36
C GLN A 443 -30.83 -5.36 9.66
N GLU A 444 -31.68 -5.27 8.63
CA GLU A 444 -32.04 -6.40 7.77
C GLU A 444 -30.81 -6.94 7.04
N LYS A 445 -29.96 -6.07 6.48
CA LYS A 445 -28.68 -6.49 5.88
C LYS A 445 -27.77 -7.20 6.88
N VAL A 446 -27.64 -6.68 8.10
CA VAL A 446 -26.84 -7.33 9.16
C VAL A 446 -27.41 -8.72 9.50
N LYS A 447 -28.74 -8.82 9.60
CA LYS A 447 -29.40 -10.09 9.87
C LYS A 447 -29.14 -11.11 8.74
N THR A 448 -29.35 -10.71 7.49
CA THR A 448 -29.18 -11.60 6.33
C THR A 448 -27.74 -12.05 6.15
N TYR A 449 -26.78 -11.14 6.16
CA TYR A 449 -25.39 -11.46 5.79
C TYR A 449 -24.52 -11.97 6.94
N PHE A 450 -24.92 -11.76 8.20
CA PHE A 450 -24.10 -12.11 9.37
C PHE A 450 -24.80 -13.05 10.35
N LYS A 451 -26.08 -12.83 10.67
CA LYS A 451 -26.80 -13.67 11.65
C LYS A 451 -27.29 -14.99 11.03
N ASP A 452 -27.95 -14.88 9.88
CA ASP A 452 -28.62 -16.01 9.21
C ASP A 452 -27.69 -16.72 8.20
N ASN A 453 -26.48 -16.20 7.98
CA ASN A 453 -25.54 -16.71 6.99
C ASN A 453 -24.75 -17.93 7.51
N PRO A 454 -24.97 -19.14 6.95
CA PRO A 454 -24.26 -20.35 7.35
C PRO A 454 -22.82 -20.42 6.80
N HIS A 455 -22.49 -19.62 5.78
CA HIS A 455 -21.14 -19.58 5.19
C HIS A 455 -20.22 -18.68 6.01
N ARG A 456 -19.94 -19.15 7.23
CA ARG A 456 -19.13 -18.47 8.23
C ARG A 456 -17.88 -19.29 8.55
N LEU A 457 -16.72 -18.67 8.46
CA LEU A 457 -15.42 -19.25 8.80
C LEU A 457 -14.92 -18.63 10.12
N THR A 458 -14.54 -19.46 11.09
CA THR A 458 -13.65 -19.02 12.17
C THR A 458 -12.23 -19.49 11.84
N LEU A 459 -11.28 -18.56 11.74
CA LEU A 459 -9.87 -18.89 11.55
C LEU A 459 -9.10 -18.45 12.79
N SER A 460 -8.37 -19.37 13.41
CA SER A 460 -7.38 -19.05 14.44
C SER A 460 -5.97 -19.34 13.95
N MET A 461 -5.02 -18.53 14.37
CA MET A 461 -3.60 -18.67 14.06
C MET A 461 -2.79 -18.46 15.32
N SER A 462 -1.97 -19.45 15.67
CA SER A 462 -1.09 -19.41 16.85
C SER A 462 0.38 -19.49 16.42
N PRO A 463 1.29 -18.78 17.09
CA PRO A 463 2.71 -18.85 16.75
C PRO A 463 3.32 -20.19 17.16
N GLU A 464 4.27 -20.67 16.37
CA GLU A 464 5.16 -21.77 16.72
C GLU A 464 6.62 -21.28 16.70
N GLU A 465 7.38 -21.63 17.74
CA GLU A 465 8.79 -21.19 17.88
C GLU A 465 9.67 -21.73 16.74
N ASP A 466 9.43 -22.98 16.32
CA ASP A 466 10.17 -23.67 15.28
C ASP A 466 9.50 -23.58 13.89
N TYR A 467 8.60 -22.61 13.67
CA TYR A 467 7.85 -22.48 12.41
C TYR A 467 8.77 -22.38 11.19
N HIS A 468 9.70 -21.42 11.19
CA HIS A 468 10.62 -21.22 10.05
C HIS A 468 11.63 -22.37 9.92
N ASP A 469 12.02 -23.01 11.02
CA ASP A 469 12.89 -24.19 11.00
C ASP A 469 12.18 -25.39 10.35
N LYS A 470 10.88 -25.61 10.66
CA LYS A 470 10.04 -26.61 10.00
C LYS A 470 9.91 -26.32 8.50
N GLN A 471 9.68 -25.07 8.12
CA GLN A 471 9.62 -24.65 6.71
C GLN A 471 10.94 -24.92 5.98
N ALA A 472 12.07 -24.52 6.55
CA ALA A 472 13.40 -24.76 5.99
C ALA A 472 13.73 -26.26 5.88
N LYS A 473 13.28 -27.07 6.85
CA LYS A 473 13.42 -28.53 6.78
C LYS A 473 12.59 -29.13 5.64
N MET A 474 11.33 -28.71 5.48
CA MET A 474 10.48 -29.16 4.37
C MET A 474 11.08 -28.78 3.01
N GLU A 475 11.63 -27.56 2.89
CA GLU A 475 12.36 -27.11 1.70
C GLU A 475 13.59 -27.98 1.43
N THR A 476 14.41 -28.26 2.45
CA THR A 476 15.61 -29.10 2.34
C THR A 476 15.26 -30.53 1.93
N GLU A 477 14.22 -31.12 2.52
CA GLU A 477 13.74 -32.45 2.14
C GLU A 477 13.22 -32.48 0.69
N LYS A 478 12.55 -31.41 0.25
CA LYS A 478 12.08 -31.27 -1.13
C LYS A 478 13.24 -31.12 -2.12
N LEU A 479 14.24 -30.32 -1.77
CA LEU A 479 15.48 -30.16 -2.52
C LEU A 479 16.18 -31.52 -2.68
N GLN A 480 16.39 -32.24 -1.58
CA GLN A 480 17.06 -33.54 -1.60
C GLN A 480 16.30 -34.57 -2.45
N LYS A 481 14.95 -34.59 -2.36
CA LYS A 481 14.12 -35.46 -3.21
C LYS A 481 14.29 -35.13 -4.69
N LYS A 482 14.29 -33.85 -5.07
CA LYS A 482 14.52 -33.44 -6.46
C LYS A 482 15.92 -33.82 -6.93
N VAL A 483 16.96 -33.49 -6.16
CA VAL A 483 18.36 -33.77 -6.53
C VAL A 483 18.62 -35.27 -6.66
N ASN A 484 18.06 -36.10 -5.77
CA ASN A 484 18.19 -37.56 -5.84
C ASN A 484 17.45 -38.19 -7.01
N ALA A 485 16.44 -37.51 -7.57
CA ALA A 485 15.71 -37.97 -8.73
C ALA A 485 16.42 -37.66 -10.06
N LEU A 486 17.45 -36.81 -10.05
CA LEU A 486 18.18 -36.40 -11.26
C LEU A 486 19.08 -37.52 -11.78
N SER A 487 19.03 -37.78 -13.09
CA SER A 487 20.05 -38.54 -13.80
C SER A 487 21.37 -37.76 -13.89
N GLU A 488 22.47 -38.44 -14.22
CA GLU A 488 23.77 -37.77 -14.41
C GLU A 488 23.74 -36.81 -15.62
N GLU A 489 22.97 -37.15 -16.66
CA GLU A 489 22.70 -36.26 -17.80
C GLU A 489 21.93 -35.02 -17.39
N GLU A 490 20.90 -35.14 -16.54
CA GLU A 490 20.13 -34.00 -16.04
C GLU A 490 20.97 -33.08 -15.15
N LYS A 491 21.84 -33.64 -14.30
CA LYS A 491 22.82 -32.86 -13.52
C LYS A 491 23.77 -32.08 -14.43
N THR A 492 24.26 -32.72 -15.48
CA THR A 492 25.13 -32.07 -16.48
C THR A 492 24.39 -30.91 -17.17
N GLN A 493 23.13 -31.13 -17.58
CA GLN A 493 22.31 -30.07 -18.18
C GLN A 493 22.05 -28.91 -17.23
N ILE A 494 21.82 -29.16 -15.94
CA ILE A 494 21.65 -28.11 -14.94
C ILE A 494 22.92 -27.27 -14.82
N PHE A 495 24.09 -27.91 -14.76
CA PHE A 495 25.37 -27.21 -14.71
C PHE A 495 25.60 -26.35 -15.96
N GLU A 496 25.40 -26.91 -17.15
CA GLU A 496 25.56 -26.19 -18.43
C GLU A 496 24.61 -24.99 -18.54
N LYS A 497 23.33 -25.17 -18.19
CA LYS A 497 22.34 -24.07 -18.18
C LYS A 497 22.63 -23.01 -17.11
N GLY A 498 23.17 -23.41 -15.96
CA GLY A 498 23.64 -22.48 -14.93
C GLY A 498 24.76 -21.57 -15.44
N LEU A 499 25.74 -22.15 -16.14
CA LEU A 499 26.81 -21.40 -16.80
C LEU A 499 26.27 -20.50 -17.92
N GLU A 500 25.32 -20.97 -18.73
CA GLU A 500 24.69 -20.18 -19.78
C GLU A 500 23.94 -18.97 -19.20
N LEU A 501 23.14 -19.18 -18.14
CA LEU A 501 22.43 -18.11 -17.45
C LEU A 501 23.41 -17.08 -16.88
N MET A 502 24.46 -17.52 -16.18
CA MET A 502 25.49 -16.61 -15.64
C MET A 502 26.18 -15.80 -16.75
N ALA A 503 26.45 -16.42 -17.90
CA ALA A 503 27.01 -15.73 -19.07
C ALA A 503 26.03 -14.73 -19.68
N LEU A 504 24.74 -15.06 -19.77
CA LEU A 504 23.68 -14.16 -20.25
C LEU A 504 23.48 -12.96 -19.32
N GLN A 505 23.61 -13.17 -18.01
CA GLN A 505 23.54 -12.12 -16.99
C GLN A 505 24.71 -11.15 -17.10
N SER A 506 25.92 -11.68 -17.26
CA SER A 506 27.15 -10.87 -17.29
C SER A 506 27.41 -10.17 -18.63
N LYS A 507 26.76 -10.60 -19.71
CA LYS A 507 27.07 -10.14 -21.07
C LYS A 507 26.38 -8.81 -21.38
N PRO A 508 27.12 -7.75 -21.78
CA PRO A 508 26.51 -6.55 -22.34
C PRO A 508 25.69 -6.88 -23.60
N GLN A 509 24.45 -6.41 -23.66
CA GLN A 509 23.54 -6.69 -24.77
C GLN A 509 23.21 -5.41 -25.53
N ASP A 510 23.02 -5.54 -26.85
CA ASP A 510 22.46 -4.46 -27.64
C ASP A 510 20.99 -4.23 -27.25
N THR A 511 20.65 -2.98 -26.95
CA THR A 511 19.31 -2.53 -26.55
C THR A 511 18.71 -1.55 -27.55
N SER A 512 19.34 -1.40 -28.72
CA SER A 512 18.90 -0.49 -29.81
C SER A 512 17.50 -0.82 -30.34
N CYS A 513 17.03 -2.06 -30.16
CA CYS A 513 15.67 -2.46 -30.51
C CYS A 513 14.58 -1.78 -29.65
N LEU A 514 14.92 -1.34 -28.43
CA LEU A 514 13.97 -0.68 -27.55
C LEU A 514 13.77 0.78 -27.96
N PRO A 515 12.55 1.33 -27.89
CA PRO A 515 12.35 2.76 -28.01
C PRO A 515 13.03 3.49 -26.85
N ALA A 516 13.31 4.79 -27.03
CA ALA A 516 13.78 5.66 -25.97
C ALA A 516 13.38 7.10 -26.26
N LEU A 517 13.11 7.84 -25.18
CA LEU A 517 13.23 9.28 -25.21
C LEU A 517 14.71 9.70 -25.27
N GLN A 518 14.93 10.96 -25.63
CA GLN A 518 16.21 11.62 -25.56
C GLN A 518 16.22 12.61 -24.39
N VAL A 519 17.42 13.00 -23.93
CA VAL A 519 17.56 14.05 -22.91
C VAL A 519 16.90 15.37 -23.35
N SER A 520 16.85 15.63 -24.67
CA SER A 520 16.15 16.79 -25.25
C SER A 520 14.63 16.77 -25.08
N ASP A 521 14.04 15.62 -24.75
CA ASP A 521 12.60 15.49 -24.49
C ASP A 521 12.22 15.88 -23.05
N ILE A 522 13.22 16.14 -22.19
CA ILE A 522 13.03 16.66 -20.85
C ILE A 522 12.81 18.17 -20.92
N GLU A 523 11.73 18.66 -20.31
CA GLU A 523 11.47 20.09 -20.22
C GLU A 523 12.63 20.82 -19.53
N PRO A 524 13.24 21.83 -20.17
CA PRO A 524 14.42 22.49 -19.62
C PRO A 524 14.11 23.34 -18.37
N LYS A 525 12.82 23.59 -18.10
CA LYS A 525 12.34 24.38 -16.97
C LYS A 525 11.10 23.76 -16.38
N ILE A 526 11.04 23.73 -15.06
CA ILE A 526 9.82 23.41 -14.32
C ILE A 526 8.90 24.65 -14.27
N PRO A 527 7.58 24.49 -14.26
CA PRO A 527 6.66 25.60 -14.00
C PRO A 527 6.89 26.15 -12.59
N PHE A 528 6.90 27.47 -12.46
CA PHE A 528 7.08 28.11 -11.15
C PHE A 528 5.79 28.00 -10.32
N THR A 529 5.91 27.52 -9.09
CA THR A 529 4.78 27.47 -8.15
C THR A 529 4.49 28.88 -7.62
N VAL A 530 3.35 29.44 -8.00
CA VAL A 530 2.90 30.75 -7.48
C VAL A 530 2.47 30.60 -6.03
N LEU A 531 3.09 31.37 -5.14
CA LEU A 531 2.84 31.39 -3.71
C LEU A 531 2.63 32.83 -3.24
N GLU A 532 1.67 33.03 -2.35
CA GLU A 532 1.45 34.30 -1.67
C GLU A 532 1.70 34.10 -0.17
N THR A 533 2.62 34.87 0.41
CA THR A 533 2.89 34.81 1.85
C THR A 533 2.37 36.06 2.52
N THR A 534 1.54 35.90 3.56
CA THR A 534 1.07 37.00 4.39
C THR A 534 1.36 36.72 5.86
N LEU A 535 1.31 37.77 6.69
CA LEU A 535 1.41 37.65 8.14
C LEU A 535 0.00 37.63 8.73
N ALA A 536 -0.36 36.52 9.38
CA ALA A 536 -1.55 36.44 10.20
C ALA A 536 -1.23 36.88 11.64
N ALA A 537 -2.13 37.66 12.24
CA ALA A 537 -1.92 38.29 13.55
C ALA A 537 -0.57 39.04 13.66
N ASP A 538 -0.17 39.70 12.56
CA ASP A 538 1.02 40.55 12.39
C ASP A 538 2.39 39.88 12.62
N GLU A 539 2.44 38.57 12.90
CA GLU A 539 3.68 37.87 13.26
C GLU A 539 3.83 36.48 12.62
N ILE A 540 2.75 35.74 12.36
CA ILE A 540 2.83 34.34 11.91
C ILE A 540 2.74 34.27 10.39
N PRO A 541 3.73 33.69 9.70
CA PRO A 541 3.68 33.55 8.26
C PRO A 541 2.70 32.45 7.82
N VAL A 542 1.83 32.80 6.88
CA VAL A 542 0.90 31.89 6.22
C VAL A 542 1.15 31.92 4.72
N GLN A 543 1.45 30.76 4.16
CA GLN A 543 1.65 30.56 2.73
C GLN A 543 0.33 30.12 2.08
N TYR A 544 -0.16 30.89 1.11
CA TYR A 544 -1.33 30.57 0.30
C TYR A 544 -0.90 30.11 -1.09
N CYS A 545 -1.48 28.99 -1.54
CA CYS A 545 -1.22 28.40 -2.84
C CYS A 545 -2.56 28.08 -3.53
N PRO A 546 -3.07 28.99 -4.39
CA PRO A 546 -4.28 28.75 -5.18
C PRO A 546 -4.06 27.57 -6.15
N GLN A 547 -4.88 26.53 -6.04
CA GLN A 547 -4.77 25.28 -6.82
C GLN A 547 -6.18 24.74 -7.15
N PRO A 548 -6.39 23.99 -8.25
CA PRO A 548 -7.69 23.41 -8.61
C PRO A 548 -8.03 22.20 -7.72
N THR A 549 -8.26 22.43 -6.43
CA THR A 549 -8.45 21.39 -5.40
C THR A 549 -9.85 20.76 -5.38
N ASN A 550 -10.69 21.04 -6.38
CA ASN A 550 -12.06 20.55 -6.48
C ASN A 550 -12.89 20.76 -5.19
N GLY A 551 -12.81 21.98 -4.65
CA GLY A 551 -13.58 22.37 -3.47
C GLY A 551 -13.01 21.89 -2.13
N VAL A 552 -11.85 21.20 -2.12
CA VAL A 552 -11.17 20.76 -0.90
C VAL A 552 -10.16 21.82 -0.43
N VAL A 553 -10.09 22.07 0.88
CA VAL A 553 -9.08 22.95 1.49
C VAL A 553 -8.08 22.09 2.26
N TYR A 554 -6.79 22.26 1.95
CA TYR A 554 -5.70 21.61 2.68
C TYR A 554 -5.01 22.63 3.57
N PHE A 555 -5.03 22.37 4.87
CA PHE A 555 -4.36 23.19 5.86
C PHE A 555 -3.20 22.44 6.50
N ARG A 556 -2.06 23.10 6.65
CA ARG A 556 -0.92 22.62 7.42
C ARG A 556 -0.46 23.70 8.38
N ALA A 557 -0.11 23.33 9.59
CA ALA A 557 0.57 24.18 10.55
C ALA A 557 1.81 23.44 11.03
N VAL A 558 2.96 24.10 11.03
CA VAL A 558 4.25 23.49 11.32
C VAL A 558 4.90 24.22 12.48
N SER A 559 5.19 23.49 13.55
CA SER A 559 5.78 24.01 14.79
C SER A 559 7.19 23.45 15.01
N SER A 560 8.12 24.28 15.47
CA SER A 560 9.50 23.85 15.72
C SER A 560 9.64 23.06 17.03
N LEU A 561 10.47 22.00 17.02
CA LEU A 561 10.84 21.24 18.23
C LEU A 561 12.10 21.79 18.93
N ASN A 562 12.70 22.90 18.48
CA ASN A 562 14.01 23.38 18.96
C ASN A 562 14.05 23.75 20.46
N THR A 563 12.90 24.02 21.06
CA THR A 563 12.78 24.32 22.50
C THR A 563 12.43 23.08 23.34
N LEU A 564 12.14 21.94 22.71
CA LEU A 564 11.76 20.71 23.40
C LEU A 564 12.99 20.10 24.10
N PRO A 565 12.89 19.76 25.41
CA PRO A 565 13.93 19.03 26.10
C PRO A 565 14.27 17.69 25.42
N GLU A 566 15.56 17.40 25.27
CA GLU A 566 16.07 16.21 24.57
C GLU A 566 15.47 14.91 25.14
N GLU A 567 15.22 14.83 26.46
CA GLU A 567 14.65 13.63 27.09
C GLU A 567 13.18 13.36 26.72
N LEU A 568 12.51 14.32 26.06
CA LEU A 568 11.14 14.19 25.58
C LEU A 568 11.07 13.82 24.09
N LYS A 569 12.14 14.00 23.32
CA LYS A 569 12.15 13.72 21.86
C LYS A 569 11.71 12.29 21.51
N PRO A 570 12.14 11.22 22.19
CA PRO A 570 11.70 9.86 21.87
C PRO A 570 10.18 9.65 21.98
N TYR A 571 9.47 10.51 22.71
CA TYR A 571 8.03 10.41 22.93
C TYR A 571 7.22 11.29 21.95
N VAL A 572 7.87 12.04 21.07
CA VAL A 572 7.19 12.90 20.08
C VAL A 572 6.38 12.07 19.08
N PRO A 573 6.88 10.97 18.48
CA PRO A 573 6.07 10.17 17.57
C PRO A 573 4.80 9.62 18.23
N LEU A 574 4.90 9.17 19.49
CA LEU A 574 3.74 8.74 20.27
C LEU A 574 2.77 9.90 20.55
N PHE A 575 3.28 11.06 20.95
CA PHE A 575 2.47 12.27 21.12
C PHE A 575 1.69 12.61 19.85
N CYS A 576 2.37 12.61 18.70
CA CYS A 576 1.77 12.88 17.39
C CYS A 576 0.66 11.89 17.03
N ASN A 577 0.86 10.59 17.30
CA ASN A 577 -0.13 9.56 16.99
C ASN A 577 -1.43 9.73 17.81
N VAL A 578 -1.33 10.14 19.08
CA VAL A 578 -2.49 10.15 20.00
C VAL A 578 -3.18 11.51 20.14
N ILE A 579 -2.52 12.62 19.80
CA ILE A 579 -3.03 13.96 20.12
C ILE A 579 -4.39 14.29 19.47
N THR A 580 -4.68 13.70 18.31
CA THR A 580 -5.96 13.87 17.60
C THR A 580 -7.00 12.79 17.94
N LYS A 581 -6.70 11.91 18.91
CA LYS A 581 -7.52 10.74 19.24
C LYS A 581 -7.88 10.65 20.73
N MET A 582 -7.51 11.64 21.55
CA MET A 582 -7.60 11.58 23.02
C MET A 582 -8.73 12.44 23.63
N GLY A 583 -9.58 13.05 22.79
CA GLY A 583 -10.58 14.04 23.19
C GLY A 583 -10.02 15.47 23.19
N CYS A 584 -10.90 16.45 23.01
CA CYS A 584 -10.51 17.86 23.01
C CYS A 584 -11.60 18.80 23.57
N GLY A 585 -11.21 19.69 24.49
CA GLY A 585 -12.13 20.62 25.14
C GLY A 585 -13.21 19.88 25.93
N ALA A 586 -14.47 20.13 25.58
CA ALA A 586 -15.62 19.45 26.15
C ALA A 586 -15.92 18.08 25.50
N LEU A 587 -15.28 17.77 24.36
CA LEU A 587 -15.49 16.52 23.63
C LEU A 587 -14.62 15.42 24.21
N ASP A 588 -15.21 14.26 24.49
CA ASP A 588 -14.44 13.04 24.71
C ASP A 588 -13.82 12.50 23.40
N TYR A 589 -13.09 11.39 23.46
CA TYR A 589 -12.41 10.82 22.29
C TYR A 589 -13.37 10.31 21.22
N ARG A 590 -14.58 9.86 21.60
CA ARG A 590 -15.61 9.35 20.68
C ARG A 590 -16.30 10.49 19.97
N GLU A 591 -16.69 11.53 20.72
CA GLU A 591 -17.28 12.75 20.18
C GLU A 591 -16.29 13.50 19.28
N GLN A 592 -15.01 13.54 19.65
CA GLN A 592 -13.94 14.08 18.80
C GLN A 592 -13.86 13.30 17.48
N ALA A 593 -13.74 11.96 17.55
CA ALA A 593 -13.63 11.13 16.35
C ALA A 593 -14.84 11.31 15.42
N GLN A 594 -16.06 11.30 15.99
CA GLN A 594 -17.30 11.52 15.24
C GLN A 594 -17.30 12.87 14.53
N LYS A 595 -16.95 13.94 15.25
CA LYS A 595 -16.92 15.29 14.71
C LYS A 595 -15.84 15.46 13.64
N MET A 596 -14.69 14.81 13.80
CA MET A 596 -13.62 14.80 12.82
C MET A 596 -14.04 14.12 11.52
N GLU A 597 -14.67 12.94 11.59
CA GLU A 597 -15.16 12.22 10.40
C GLU A 597 -16.29 12.98 9.69
N LEU A 598 -17.19 13.59 10.45
CA LEU A 598 -18.32 14.36 9.91
C LEU A 598 -17.90 15.69 9.26
N LYS A 599 -16.75 16.27 9.64
CA LYS A 599 -16.36 17.64 9.25
C LYS A 599 -15.06 17.74 8.48
N THR A 600 -14.27 16.67 8.40
CA THR A 600 -12.94 16.68 7.77
C THR A 600 -12.70 15.39 6.99
N GLY A 601 -11.69 15.41 6.11
CA GLY A 601 -11.16 14.19 5.47
C GLY A 601 -10.15 13.41 6.31
N GLY A 602 -9.92 13.85 7.55
CA GLY A 602 -8.87 13.36 8.43
C GLY A 602 -8.03 14.49 9.00
N MET A 603 -7.52 14.30 10.23
CA MET A 603 -6.56 15.19 10.87
C MET A 603 -5.47 14.35 11.51
N SER A 604 -4.22 14.61 11.12
CA SER A 604 -3.06 13.89 11.61
C SER A 604 -1.98 14.87 12.06
N VAL A 605 -1.09 14.35 12.89
CA VAL A 605 0.10 15.03 13.39
C VAL A 605 1.26 14.06 13.22
N SER A 606 2.42 14.56 12.78
CA SER A 606 3.60 13.74 12.53
C SER A 606 4.89 14.54 12.75
N PRO A 607 5.93 13.92 13.33
CA PRO A 607 7.23 14.54 13.43
C PRO A 607 7.94 14.51 12.08
N HIS A 608 8.65 15.58 11.76
CA HIS A 608 9.47 15.70 10.55
C HIS A 608 10.86 16.21 10.86
N ILE A 609 11.83 15.63 10.16
CA ILE A 609 13.24 16.02 10.18
C ILE A 609 13.54 16.54 8.79
N ILE A 610 13.96 17.81 8.69
CA ILE A 610 14.30 18.42 7.40
C ILE A 610 15.80 18.76 7.43
N PRO A 611 16.64 18.00 6.71
CA PRO A 611 18.04 18.36 6.51
C PRO A 611 18.16 19.72 5.81
N ASP A 612 19.18 20.48 6.17
CA ASP A 612 19.54 21.72 5.49
C ASP A 612 20.08 21.42 4.08
N ASP A 613 19.80 22.32 3.14
CA ASP A 613 20.20 22.14 1.75
C ASP A 613 21.71 22.36 1.53
N SER A 614 22.39 23.04 2.44
CA SER A 614 23.77 23.49 2.30
C SER A 614 24.72 22.80 3.28
N HIS A 615 24.20 22.21 4.37
CA HIS A 615 25.01 21.58 5.41
C HIS A 615 24.39 20.29 5.98
N LEU A 616 25.07 19.15 5.81
CA LEU A 616 24.59 17.83 6.28
C LEU A 616 24.45 17.69 7.80
N ASP A 617 25.12 18.54 8.58
CA ASP A 617 25.06 18.51 10.05
C ASP A 617 24.04 19.51 10.64
N VAL A 618 23.28 20.14 9.75
CA VAL A 618 22.26 21.12 10.08
C VAL A 618 20.92 20.56 9.67
N TYR A 619 19.96 20.62 10.59
CA TYR A 619 18.59 20.22 10.32
C TYR A 619 17.62 21.09 11.11
N GLU A 620 16.38 21.16 10.63
CA GLU A 620 15.26 21.72 11.36
C GLU A 620 14.30 20.62 11.79
N LEU A 621 13.89 20.65 13.06
CA LEU A 621 12.87 19.75 13.57
C LEU A 621 11.52 20.42 13.59
N ARG A 622 10.53 19.72 13.04
CA ARG A 622 9.18 20.21 12.84
C ARG A 622 8.15 19.18 13.30
N ASP A 623 7.02 19.68 13.76
CA ASP A 623 5.81 18.90 14.01
C ASP A 623 4.63 19.56 13.28
N LEU A 624 3.80 18.76 12.60
CA LEU A 624 2.62 19.23 11.87
C LEU A 624 1.41 19.24 12.82
N LEU A 625 1.01 20.39 13.34
CA LEU A 625 0.04 20.48 14.44
C LEU A 625 -1.28 21.12 14.04
N LEU A 626 -2.37 20.58 14.58
CA LEU A 626 -3.63 21.30 14.74
C LEU A 626 -3.85 21.56 16.23
N PHE A 627 -4.16 22.82 16.56
CA PHE A 627 -4.17 23.27 17.94
C PHE A 627 -5.51 22.95 18.58
N PHE A 628 -5.46 22.08 19.57
CA PHE A 628 -6.61 21.68 20.37
C PHE A 628 -6.38 22.03 21.84
N SER A 629 -7.46 21.93 22.62
CA SER A 629 -7.39 21.73 24.07
C SER A 629 -7.41 20.23 24.36
N PRO A 630 -6.34 19.45 24.05
CA PRO A 630 -6.34 18.01 24.19
C PRO A 630 -6.56 17.59 25.65
N ARG A 631 -7.31 16.51 25.84
CA ARG A 631 -7.47 15.86 27.14
C ARG A 631 -6.35 14.84 27.32
N PHE A 632 -5.60 14.96 28.41
CA PHE A 632 -4.51 14.02 28.74
C PHE A 632 -4.81 13.19 29.99
N GLU A 633 -6.10 13.03 30.28
CA GLU A 633 -6.62 12.29 31.44
C GLU A 633 -7.26 10.96 31.02
N GLU A 634 -7.43 10.71 29.73
CA GLU A 634 -8.04 9.49 29.15
C GLU A 634 -7.07 8.30 29.15
N GLU A 635 -6.69 7.81 30.33
CA GLU A 635 -5.67 6.76 30.50
C GLU A 635 -6.00 5.44 29.79
N GLU A 636 -7.25 4.97 29.88
CA GLU A 636 -7.66 3.69 29.28
C GLU A 636 -7.59 3.74 27.76
N HIS A 637 -8.11 4.81 27.15
CA HIS A 637 -8.02 4.99 25.70
C HIS A 637 -6.58 5.18 25.24
N PHE A 638 -5.75 5.89 26.00
CA PHE A 638 -4.32 6.00 25.72
C PHE A 638 -3.63 4.64 25.68
N ARG A 639 -3.96 3.74 26.63
CA ARG A 639 -3.41 2.38 26.66
C ARG A 639 -3.82 1.58 25.42
N VAL A 640 -5.07 1.73 24.96
CA VAL A 640 -5.55 1.12 23.71
C VAL A 640 -4.72 1.59 22.52
N LEU A 641 -4.57 2.90 22.34
CA LEU A 641 -3.80 3.48 21.23
C LEU A 641 -2.32 3.05 21.25
N VAL A 642 -1.70 3.03 22.43
CA VAL A 642 -0.31 2.58 22.61
C VAL A 642 -0.13 1.13 22.17
N LYS A 643 -1.01 0.22 22.61
CA LYS A 643 -0.93 -1.20 22.26
C LYS A 643 -1.11 -1.41 20.76
N LYS A 644 -2.10 -0.74 20.18
CA LYS A 644 -2.36 -0.76 18.75
C LYS A 644 -1.15 -0.30 17.94
N THR A 645 -0.60 0.88 18.24
CA THR A 645 0.58 1.41 17.53
C THR A 645 1.81 0.53 17.71
N ALA A 646 2.01 -0.08 18.89
CA ALA A 646 3.11 -1.03 19.08
C ALA A 646 2.94 -2.29 18.21
N GLN A 647 1.72 -2.79 18.05
CA GLN A 647 1.41 -3.93 17.20
C GLN A 647 1.63 -3.59 15.71
N GLU A 648 1.08 -2.47 15.23
CA GLU A 648 1.24 -2.00 13.84
C GLU A 648 2.72 -1.83 13.47
N LEU A 649 3.53 -1.23 14.36
CA LEU A 649 4.97 -1.08 14.15
C LEU A 649 5.72 -2.43 14.11
N SER A 650 5.25 -3.42 14.86
CA SER A 650 5.83 -4.77 14.88
C SER A 650 5.55 -5.50 13.56
N ASN A 651 4.29 -5.48 13.13
CA ASN A 651 3.81 -6.16 11.94
C ASN A 651 4.47 -5.60 10.67
N GLY A 652 4.75 -4.29 10.61
CA GLY A 652 5.38 -3.65 9.45
C GLY A 652 6.90 -3.88 9.30
N ILE A 653 7.57 -4.60 10.22
CA ILE A 653 9.03 -4.79 10.14
C ILE A 653 9.46 -5.58 8.90
N PRO A 654 8.86 -6.73 8.54
CA PRO A 654 9.26 -7.49 7.36
C PRO A 654 9.07 -6.68 6.07
N ASP A 655 7.91 -6.07 5.89
CA ASP A 655 7.57 -5.28 4.69
C ASP A 655 8.53 -4.09 4.48
N CYS A 656 8.91 -3.42 5.58
CA CYS A 656 9.83 -2.28 5.57
C CYS A 656 11.27 -2.62 5.99
N GLY A 657 11.70 -3.89 5.90
CA GLY A 657 12.97 -4.35 6.49
C GLY A 657 14.20 -3.60 5.98
N HIS A 658 14.22 -3.28 4.68
CA HIS A 658 15.28 -2.49 4.04
C HIS A 658 15.31 -1.03 4.53
N LEU A 659 14.14 -0.42 4.77
CA LEU A 659 14.06 0.94 5.34
C LEU A 659 14.62 0.96 6.77
N TYR A 660 14.26 -0.02 7.61
CA TYR A 660 14.81 -0.13 8.96
C TYR A 660 16.33 -0.36 8.94
N ALA A 661 16.84 -1.17 8.01
CA ALA A 661 18.28 -1.37 7.84
C ALA A 661 18.99 -0.07 7.45
N SER A 662 18.47 0.67 6.47
CA SER A 662 19.02 1.96 6.01
C SER A 662 18.96 3.05 7.08
N ILE A 663 17.84 3.17 7.81
CA ILE A 663 17.73 4.11 8.94
C ILE A 663 18.80 3.79 9.98
N ARG A 664 18.96 2.52 10.35
CA ARG A 664 19.99 2.10 11.32
C ARG A 664 21.41 2.36 10.81
N ALA A 665 21.69 2.08 9.54
CA ALA A 665 23.00 2.31 8.93
C ALA A 665 23.36 3.80 8.86
N SER A 666 22.37 4.66 8.61
CA SER A 666 22.55 6.12 8.53
C SER A 666 22.65 6.84 9.89
N LYS A 667 22.22 6.17 10.98
CA LYS A 667 22.14 6.72 12.34
C LYS A 667 23.36 7.54 12.77
N ASN A 668 24.56 7.01 12.52
CA ASN A 668 25.81 7.60 13.00
C ASN A 668 26.56 8.40 11.92
N LEU A 669 25.91 8.66 10.79
CA LEU A 669 26.48 9.39 9.67
C LEU A 669 26.10 10.87 9.70
N THR A 670 24.93 11.23 10.23
CA THR A 670 24.47 12.62 10.36
C THR A 670 23.64 12.79 11.65
N PRO A 671 23.58 14.00 12.22
CA PRO A 671 22.67 14.31 13.32
C PRO A 671 21.18 14.05 13.00
N SER A 672 20.77 14.28 11.74
CA SER A 672 19.42 13.96 11.28
C SER A 672 19.17 12.45 11.23
N GLY A 673 20.17 11.65 10.87
CA GLY A 673 20.10 10.19 10.87
C GLY A 673 19.89 9.62 12.28
N GLU A 674 20.60 10.15 13.29
CA GLU A 674 20.43 9.75 14.69
C GLU A 674 18.97 9.95 15.14
N LEU A 675 18.39 11.08 14.77
CA LEU A 675 17.05 11.44 15.16
C LEU A 675 15.98 10.72 14.33
N GLN A 676 16.27 10.38 13.07
CA GLN A 676 15.41 9.55 12.24
C GLN A 676 15.29 8.14 12.85
N GLU A 677 16.39 7.54 13.31
CA GLU A 677 16.36 6.28 14.06
C GLU A 677 15.50 6.40 15.33
N MET A 678 15.62 7.52 16.05
CA MET A 678 14.81 7.77 17.25
C MET A 678 13.32 7.91 16.93
N PHE A 679 12.94 8.47 15.79
CA PHE A 679 11.53 8.76 15.45
C PHE A 679 10.82 7.64 14.70
N SER A 680 11.53 6.89 13.86
CA SER A 680 10.94 5.86 13.01
C SER A 680 11.81 4.62 12.80
N GLY A 681 12.94 4.50 13.51
CA GLY A 681 13.82 3.34 13.43
C GLY A 681 13.43 2.21 14.41
N MET A 682 14.28 1.20 14.48
CA MET A 682 14.10 0.06 15.39
C MET A 682 14.15 0.48 16.87
N ASP A 683 14.80 1.59 17.21
CA ASP A 683 14.81 2.16 18.55
C ASP A 683 13.39 2.64 18.94
N GLN A 684 12.62 3.18 17.98
CA GLN A 684 11.22 3.58 18.21
C GLN A 684 10.30 2.38 18.36
N VAL A 685 10.45 1.34 17.53
CA VAL A 685 9.71 0.07 17.66
C VAL A 685 9.91 -0.52 19.06
N LYS A 686 11.18 -0.64 19.49
CA LYS A 686 11.53 -1.14 20.83
C LYS A 686 10.99 -0.25 21.95
N LEU A 687 10.95 1.07 21.76
CA LEU A 687 10.36 1.99 22.73
C LEU A 687 8.86 1.76 22.88
N MET A 688 8.13 1.70 21.76
CA MET A 688 6.68 1.47 21.76
C MET A 688 6.30 0.12 22.36
N LYS A 689 7.06 -0.94 22.05
CA LYS A 689 6.93 -2.24 22.70
C LYS A 689 7.03 -2.14 24.23
N ARG A 690 8.12 -1.54 24.74
CA ARG A 690 8.32 -1.36 26.19
C ARG A 690 7.21 -0.55 26.84
N ILE A 691 6.71 0.48 26.16
CA ILE A 691 5.61 1.31 26.67
C ILE A 691 4.30 0.50 26.75
N ALA A 692 4.01 -0.32 25.74
CA ALA A 692 2.83 -1.18 25.71
C ALA A 692 2.83 -2.26 26.81
N GLU A 693 4.02 -2.71 27.23
CA GLU A 693 4.25 -3.67 28.32
C GLU A 693 4.08 -3.07 29.73
N MET A 694 4.06 -1.74 29.87
CA MET A 694 4.01 -1.11 31.20
C MET A 694 2.69 -1.40 31.92
N SER A 695 2.79 -1.90 33.15
CA SER A 695 1.64 -2.05 34.04
C SER A 695 1.06 -0.69 34.45
N ASP A 696 1.89 0.31 34.72
CA ASP A 696 1.48 1.71 34.96
C ASP A 696 1.97 2.62 33.82
N ILE A 697 1.02 3.12 33.01
CA ILE A 697 1.32 3.97 31.85
C ILE A 697 1.36 5.47 32.22
N LYS A 698 0.94 5.84 33.44
CA LYS A 698 0.86 7.25 33.89
C LYS A 698 2.17 8.02 33.76
N PRO A 699 3.36 7.44 34.02
CA PRO A 699 4.62 8.16 33.82
C PRO A 699 4.83 8.62 32.37
N ILE A 700 4.34 7.86 31.39
CA ILE A 700 4.39 8.21 29.98
C ILE A 700 3.32 9.24 29.65
N LEU A 701 2.09 9.02 30.11
CA LEU A 701 0.98 9.97 29.90
C LEU A 701 1.31 11.37 30.43
N ARG A 702 1.99 11.47 31.59
CA ARG A 702 2.47 12.76 32.17
C ARG A 702 3.51 13.49 31.32
N LYS A 703 4.10 12.85 30.31
CA LYS A 703 5.00 13.51 29.35
C LYS A 703 4.23 14.29 28.28
N LEU A 704 3.01 13.89 27.92
CA LEU A 704 2.23 14.56 26.85
C LEU A 704 1.91 16.03 27.19
N PRO A 705 1.47 16.39 28.42
CA PRO A 705 1.31 17.79 28.80
C PRO A 705 2.62 18.59 28.79
N ARG A 706 3.77 17.93 29.04
CA ARG A 706 5.09 18.58 28.93
C ARG A 706 5.41 18.88 27.47
N ILE A 707 5.24 17.91 26.58
CA ILE A 707 5.47 18.08 25.12
C ILE A 707 4.56 19.17 24.55
N LYS A 708 3.26 19.13 24.87
CA LYS A 708 2.27 20.17 24.48
C LYS A 708 2.77 21.59 24.76
N LYS A 709 3.38 21.82 25.93
CA LYS A 709 3.84 23.16 26.33
C LYS A 709 4.89 23.75 25.40
N TYR A 710 5.64 22.93 24.67
CA TYR A 710 6.68 23.37 23.73
C TYR A 710 6.17 23.44 22.30
N LEU A 711 5.20 22.59 21.95
CA LEU A 711 4.74 22.43 20.57
C LEU A 711 3.47 23.20 20.22
N LEU A 712 2.45 23.15 21.09
CA LEU A 712 1.16 23.81 20.85
C LEU A 712 1.15 25.24 21.40
N ASN A 713 2.05 26.09 20.89
CA ASN A 713 2.01 27.55 21.05
C ASN A 713 2.28 28.29 19.72
N SER A 714 2.06 29.60 19.69
CA SER A 714 2.27 30.45 18.52
C SER A 714 3.71 30.93 18.35
N ASP A 715 4.65 30.50 19.20
CA ASP A 715 5.98 31.12 19.28
C ASP A 715 6.88 30.76 18.09
N ASN A 716 6.72 29.55 17.52
CA ASN A 716 7.54 29.05 16.39
C ASN A 716 6.68 28.29 15.37
N ILE A 717 5.57 28.89 14.92
CA ILE A 717 4.65 28.28 13.96
C ILE A 717 4.70 28.97 12.60
N ARG A 718 4.54 28.19 11.52
CA ARG A 718 4.16 28.68 10.18
C ARG A 718 3.05 27.82 9.60
N CYS A 719 2.23 28.40 8.74
CA CYS A 719 1.09 27.69 8.17
C CYS A 719 1.14 27.69 6.63
N SER A 720 0.47 26.72 6.02
CA SER A 720 0.16 26.73 4.59
C SER A 720 -1.27 26.33 4.29
N VAL A 721 -1.82 26.92 3.23
CA VAL A 721 -3.18 26.72 2.74
C VAL A 721 -3.14 26.46 1.23
N ASN A 722 -3.68 25.32 0.81
CA ASN A 722 -3.95 25.03 -0.61
C ASN A 722 -5.46 24.91 -0.80
N ALA A 723 -6.02 25.70 -1.71
CA ALA A 723 -7.45 25.69 -2.03
C ALA A 723 -7.71 26.27 -3.42
N ALA A 724 -8.92 26.12 -3.94
CA ALA A 724 -9.35 26.81 -5.15
C ALA A 724 -9.25 28.35 -4.98
N PRO A 725 -8.89 29.11 -6.03
CA PRO A 725 -8.76 30.57 -5.94
C PRO A 725 -9.98 31.26 -5.30
N GLN A 726 -11.19 30.77 -5.57
CA GLN A 726 -12.43 31.34 -5.02
C GLN A 726 -12.60 31.09 -3.51
N GLN A 727 -11.92 30.07 -2.96
CA GLN A 727 -12.03 29.66 -1.54
C GLN A 727 -10.93 30.26 -0.65
N ILE A 728 -9.84 30.78 -1.23
CA ILE A 728 -8.69 31.32 -0.47
C ILE A 728 -9.11 32.43 0.50
N THR A 729 -10.00 33.33 0.09
CA THR A 729 -10.49 34.45 0.93
C THR A 729 -11.27 34.00 2.16
N GLU A 730 -12.02 32.90 2.06
CA GLU A 730 -12.76 32.35 3.20
C GLU A 730 -11.81 31.56 4.11
N ALA A 731 -10.95 30.73 3.52
CA ALA A 731 -9.95 29.97 4.24
C ALA A 731 -9.00 30.89 5.04
N SER A 732 -8.60 32.03 4.49
CA SER A 732 -7.71 32.97 5.17
C SER A 732 -8.32 33.53 6.46
N LYS A 733 -9.62 33.86 6.46
CA LYS A 733 -10.33 34.34 7.65
C LYS A 733 -10.37 33.29 8.76
N GLU A 734 -10.64 32.04 8.42
CA GLU A 734 -10.67 30.95 9.40
C GLU A 734 -9.26 30.61 9.92
N VAL A 735 -8.23 30.67 9.07
CA VAL A 735 -6.83 30.51 9.52
C VAL A 735 -6.42 31.64 10.46
N GLU A 736 -6.78 32.89 10.15
CA GLU A 736 -6.46 34.04 11.03
C GLU A 736 -7.16 33.92 12.39
N LYS A 737 -8.44 33.52 12.39
CA LYS A 737 -9.20 33.25 13.61
C LYS A 737 -8.59 32.12 14.44
N PHE A 738 -8.18 31.04 13.78
CA PHE A 738 -7.48 29.92 14.40
C PHE A 738 -6.18 30.40 15.06
N ILE A 739 -5.34 31.13 14.33
CA ILE A 739 -4.05 31.65 14.82
C ILE A 739 -4.26 32.58 16.03
N LYS A 740 -5.23 33.50 15.98
CA LYS A 740 -5.58 34.36 17.12
C LYS A 740 -6.06 33.58 18.35
N GLY A 741 -6.62 32.38 18.15
CA GLY A 741 -7.05 31.48 19.22
C GLY A 741 -5.91 30.70 19.89
N ILE A 742 -4.70 30.70 19.31
CA ILE A 742 -3.54 29.99 19.87
C ILE A 742 -2.92 30.84 20.99
N ALA A 743 -2.70 30.23 22.15
CA ALA A 743 -2.05 30.90 23.27
C ALA A 743 -0.56 31.17 23.00
N ARG A 744 -0.12 32.42 23.19
CA ARG A 744 1.31 32.77 23.32
C ARG A 744 1.88 32.22 24.62
N SER A 745 3.10 31.68 24.59
CA SER A 745 3.80 31.34 25.84
C SER A 745 4.17 32.64 26.57
N LYS A 746 3.78 32.78 27.84
CA LYS A 746 4.17 33.93 28.68
C LYS A 746 5.66 33.92 29.09
N LYS A 747 6.42 32.89 28.70
CA LYS A 747 7.84 32.74 29.01
C LYS A 747 8.62 32.57 27.71
N GLU A 748 9.56 33.47 27.45
CA GLU A 748 10.61 33.26 26.46
C GLU A 748 11.43 32.03 26.85
N ARG A 749 11.47 31.03 25.95
CA ARG A 749 12.26 29.81 26.15
C ARG A 749 13.43 29.84 25.20
N LYS A 750 14.65 29.80 25.76
CA LYS A 750 15.87 29.70 24.97
C LYS A 750 15.98 28.30 24.36
N PRO A 751 16.57 28.16 23.16
CA PRO A 751 16.93 26.85 22.60
C PRO A 751 17.78 26.03 23.57
N VAL A 752 17.57 24.71 23.62
CA VAL A 752 18.20 23.82 24.61
C VAL A 752 19.73 23.68 24.38
N ARG A 753 20.23 23.93 23.17
CA ARG A 753 21.67 23.90 22.85
C ARG A 753 22.27 25.34 22.82
N PRO A 754 23.36 25.63 23.54
CA PRO A 754 23.95 26.99 23.61
C PRO A 754 24.83 27.41 22.41
N HIS A 755 25.07 26.53 21.43
CA HIS A 755 25.85 26.81 20.21
C HIS A 755 24.97 27.04 18.97
N VAL A 756 23.69 27.35 19.19
CA VAL A 756 22.71 27.66 18.15
C VAL A 756 23.06 29.01 17.52
N ILE A 757 23.54 29.00 16.29
CA ILE A 757 23.61 30.21 15.46
C ILE A 757 22.22 30.37 14.84
N GLU A 758 21.47 31.39 15.25
CA GLU A 758 20.27 31.82 14.52
C GLU A 758 20.69 32.31 13.13
N VAL A 759 20.45 31.52 12.08
CA VAL A 759 20.45 32.04 10.72
C VAL A 759 19.09 32.70 10.49
N ARG A 760 18.98 34.00 10.82
CA ARG A 760 17.79 34.80 10.48
C ARG A 760 17.73 35.08 8.98
N ASN A 761 17.30 34.09 8.20
CA ASN A 761 16.57 34.34 6.97
C ASN A 761 15.10 34.07 7.28
N TYR A 762 14.21 34.99 6.88
CA TYR A 762 12.82 35.21 7.31
C TYR A 762 11.88 34.01 7.63
N PHE A 763 12.27 32.74 7.48
CA PHE A 763 11.41 31.55 7.63
C PHE A 763 12.09 30.24 8.15
N ILE A 764 13.37 30.21 8.54
CA ILE A 764 14.11 28.96 8.86
C ILE A 764 14.79 29.02 10.23
N TYR A 765 14.62 27.96 11.03
CA TYR A 765 15.31 27.77 12.31
C TYR A 765 16.12 26.47 12.28
N SER A 766 17.37 26.50 11.80
CA SER A 766 18.22 25.32 11.72
C SER A 766 19.41 25.38 12.70
N SER A 767 19.92 24.23 13.16
CA SER A 767 21.00 24.14 14.17
C SER A 767 22.16 23.27 13.71
N PRO A 768 23.40 23.78 13.60
CA PRO A 768 24.58 22.94 13.41
C PRO A 768 25.01 22.26 14.72
N ASP A 769 25.39 20.99 14.64
CA ASP A 769 26.31 20.38 15.62
C ASP A 769 27.73 20.35 15.04
N PRO A 770 28.53 21.41 15.23
CA PRO A 770 29.87 21.50 14.66
C PRO A 770 30.86 20.50 15.26
N THR A 771 30.43 19.75 16.30
CA THR A 771 31.24 18.74 16.97
C THR A 771 30.86 17.31 16.57
N PHE A 772 29.83 17.14 15.74
CA PHE A 772 29.43 15.83 15.27
C PHE A 772 30.59 15.17 14.51
N LYS A 773 30.91 13.95 14.89
CA LYS A 773 31.92 13.13 14.22
C LYS A 773 31.23 11.87 13.70
N PRO A 774 31.07 11.72 12.37
CA PRO A 774 30.51 10.49 11.84
C PRO A 774 31.38 9.31 12.26
N CYS A 775 30.76 8.20 12.60
CA CYS A 775 31.48 6.98 12.96
C CYS A 775 30.87 5.76 12.27
N GLN A 776 31.74 4.86 11.84
CA GLN A 776 31.31 3.62 11.22
C GLN A 776 30.77 2.67 12.29
N MET A 777 29.60 2.10 12.03
CA MET A 777 29.01 1.04 12.84
C MET A 777 28.43 -0.05 11.96
N LYS A 778 28.46 -1.28 12.45
CA LYS A 778 27.83 -2.45 11.82
C LYS A 778 26.85 -3.04 12.81
N THR A 779 25.60 -3.19 12.40
CA THR A 779 24.53 -3.73 13.25
C THR A 779 23.89 -4.92 12.54
N HIS A 780 23.74 -6.03 13.24
CA HIS A 780 22.94 -7.17 12.79
C HIS A 780 21.79 -7.36 13.79
N PHE A 781 20.55 -7.19 13.32
CA PHE A 781 19.37 -7.54 14.09
C PHE A 781 19.03 -9.01 13.84
N VAL A 782 19.19 -9.85 14.86
CA VAL A 782 18.82 -11.26 14.77
C VAL A 782 17.30 -11.37 14.87
N LEU A 783 16.65 -11.62 13.74
CA LEU A 783 15.21 -11.79 13.60
C LEU A 783 14.92 -13.17 13.00
N PRO A 784 13.78 -13.80 13.35
CA PRO A 784 13.42 -15.13 12.87
C PRO A 784 12.90 -15.08 11.42
N PHE A 785 13.66 -14.48 10.50
CA PHE A 785 13.25 -14.28 9.11
C PHE A 785 13.91 -15.32 8.19
N PRO A 786 13.18 -15.85 7.18
CA PRO A 786 13.73 -16.74 6.16
C PRO A 786 14.55 -16.01 5.08
N VAL A 787 14.54 -14.66 5.09
CA VAL A 787 15.25 -13.77 4.16
C VAL A 787 15.96 -12.65 4.93
N ASN A 788 16.87 -11.93 4.26
CA ASN A 788 17.66 -10.85 4.86
C ASN A 788 17.34 -9.50 4.23
N TYR A 789 17.42 -8.44 5.03
CA TYR A 789 17.33 -7.06 4.59
C TYR A 789 18.65 -6.36 4.91
N VAL A 790 19.27 -5.74 3.90
CA VAL A 790 20.61 -5.15 4.02
C VAL A 790 20.54 -3.67 3.65
N GLY A 791 21.20 -2.82 4.43
CA GLY A 791 21.37 -1.40 4.15
C GLY A 791 22.80 -0.97 4.44
N GLU A 792 23.43 -0.34 3.46
CA GLU A 792 24.71 0.34 3.61
C GLU A 792 24.50 1.81 3.26
N CYS A 793 24.92 2.71 4.15
CA CYS A 793 24.78 4.14 3.95
C CYS A 793 26.16 4.79 3.95
N ILE A 794 26.35 5.73 3.01
CA ILE A 794 27.60 6.47 2.85
C ILE A 794 27.28 7.96 2.99
N ARG A 795 28.05 8.67 3.81
CA ARG A 795 27.93 10.12 3.95
C ARG A 795 28.64 10.80 2.76
N THR A 796 27.90 11.56 1.96
CA THR A 796 28.42 12.26 0.77
C THR A 796 28.41 13.79 0.96
N VAL A 797 27.58 14.53 0.20
CA VAL A 797 27.51 16.00 0.15
C VAL A 797 26.06 16.49 0.23
N PRO A 798 25.82 17.73 0.73
CA PRO A 798 24.47 18.31 0.80
C PRO A 798 23.94 18.77 -0.56
N TYR A 799 22.64 19.05 -0.66
CA TYR A 799 21.91 19.33 -1.90
C TYR A 799 22.51 20.47 -2.77
N MET A 800 22.98 21.55 -2.15
CA MET A 800 23.58 22.71 -2.83
C MET A 800 25.03 22.48 -3.30
N ALA A 801 25.66 21.36 -2.95
CA ALA A 801 27.01 21.06 -3.41
C ALA A 801 27.01 20.71 -4.90
N ALA A 802 28.00 21.20 -5.64
CA ALA A 802 28.10 20.96 -7.09
C ALA A 802 28.17 19.47 -7.46
N ASP A 803 28.69 18.62 -6.57
CA ASP A 803 28.77 17.17 -6.78
C ASP A 803 27.44 16.45 -6.47
N TYR A 804 26.48 17.06 -5.77
CA TYR A 804 25.22 16.41 -5.40
C TYR A 804 24.48 15.89 -6.64
N ALA A 805 24.34 16.72 -7.67
CA ALA A 805 23.67 16.33 -8.91
C ALA A 805 24.34 15.15 -9.63
N ARG A 806 25.66 14.94 -9.42
CA ARG A 806 26.36 13.78 -9.99
C ARG A 806 26.03 12.50 -9.23
N TRP A 807 25.94 12.58 -7.91
CA TRP A 807 25.51 11.46 -7.05
C TRP A 807 24.02 11.14 -7.22
N ASP A 808 23.18 12.16 -7.41
CA ASP A 808 21.74 11.98 -7.62
C ASP A 808 21.43 11.42 -9.03
N ALA A 809 22.32 11.66 -9.99
CA ALA A 809 22.28 11.03 -11.33
C ALA A 809 22.90 9.61 -11.36
N GLU A 810 23.28 9.05 -10.21
CA GLU A 810 23.85 7.70 -10.07
C GLU A 810 22.84 6.51 -10.01
N PRO A 811 21.53 6.59 -10.38
CA PRO A 811 20.73 5.39 -10.60
C PRO A 811 21.36 4.42 -11.62
N ALA A 812 22.28 4.90 -12.48
CA ALA A 812 23.09 4.05 -13.34
C ALA A 812 23.79 2.91 -12.56
N GLY A 813 24.30 3.15 -11.34
CA GLY A 813 24.89 2.09 -10.51
C GLY A 813 23.88 1.02 -10.07
N THR A 814 22.64 1.44 -9.78
CA THR A 814 21.55 0.52 -9.46
C THR A 814 21.18 -0.34 -10.66
N PHE A 815 20.99 0.27 -11.82
CA PHE A 815 20.49 -0.42 -13.01
C PHE A 815 21.56 -1.20 -13.78
N GLU A 816 22.82 -0.76 -13.78
CA GLU A 816 23.91 -1.40 -14.51
C GLU A 816 24.65 -2.46 -13.70
N PHE A 817 24.67 -2.38 -12.36
CA PHE A 817 25.49 -3.26 -11.52
C PHE A 817 24.72 -3.94 -10.38
N LEU A 818 23.93 -3.22 -9.58
CA LEU A 818 23.22 -3.84 -8.46
C LEU A 818 22.07 -4.76 -8.90
N HIS A 819 21.42 -4.44 -10.02
CA HIS A 819 20.37 -5.26 -10.63
C HIS A 819 20.87 -6.17 -11.77
N GLY A 820 21.92 -5.74 -12.50
CA GLY A 820 22.34 -6.25 -13.81
C GLY A 820 22.70 -7.74 -13.90
#